data_AF-A0A101CF90-F1
#
_entry.id   AF-A0A101CF90-F1
#
_cell.length_a   1.000
_cell.length_b   1.000
_cell.length_c   1.000
_cell.angle_alpha   90.00
_cell.angle_beta   90.00
_cell.angle_gamma   90.00
#
_symmetry.space_group_name_H-M   'P 1'
#
loop_
_entity.id
_entity.type
_entity.pdbx_description
1 polymer ?
#
loop_
_entity_poly.entity_id
_entity_poly.type
_entity_poly.pdbx_seq_one_letter_code
_entity_poly.pdbx_strand_id
1 'polypeptide(L)'
;MKKQLTYIAVAFLFTGMLSAQKIDLNAMPKPGPTPAINIAQPKTFQLKNGLTVMVVENNKLPRVNMSLSMDRQPYYEGDVAGVSEIMADQLGNGTTTLSKDAFNKKVDFLGANLSFSSGGASSNSLSKYFPEILNLMADAIINPKFSADEITKSKERAIEGLKSSEKSADAIASRVSNALTYGKNTSRGEFETVESINKIQLADVQNVYKKYYAPDNAYLVIVGDVKFNQVKPMVEKAFNNWKKANTQFPALEPVANVAKTEINVVDVPSAVQSVVSVGNVNTLKMKDPDYFPATIANYILGGGGEARLFMNLREKNGFTYGAYSDMSASKYSPSFSAEASVRNEVTDKAVKEFMNEINGISTVKADELENAKAKLKGSFIMALEQPATIARFAVNQKVQDLPADFYTNYLKSIDKVTAADVSKAVKTNIMPNQSRIFIAGKASDISEGLEKLGYPVKYYDAYANPVAKPTAQKVDASVTVASVVDKYIAAIGGKAALDKVSSYSMTGSMSMQGQNIDVKRIKAQGGKELQVVSMGAMTLQKQVFDGKTGFSEQGGQKVAMTKEEIAKNLKNTELFEELGFTKSGDYKLAGIEKINGEDSYAIKSGDKSYYYSVKTGLKTGETETVSAQGQTFTIPTTFSNYKDVAGVKMPYTITVNQMGMDMKMDVKSYEVNQAKDTDFK
;
A
#
# COMPACT_ATOMS: atom_id res chain seq x y z
N MET A 1 41.63 -64.10 14.14
CA MET A 1 40.16 -64.26 14.10
C MET A 1 39.38 -63.28 14.99
N LYS A 2 39.73 -63.04 16.26
CA LYS A 2 38.95 -62.14 17.15
C LYS A 2 38.79 -60.69 16.65
N LYS A 3 39.81 -60.07 16.05
CA LYS A 3 39.71 -58.69 15.51
C LYS A 3 38.83 -58.57 14.27
N GLN A 4 38.76 -59.60 13.42
CA GLN A 4 37.93 -59.58 12.20
C GLN A 4 36.43 -59.70 12.53
N LEU A 5 36.07 -60.43 13.58
CA LEU A 5 34.69 -60.50 14.08
C LEU A 5 34.20 -59.16 14.64
N THR A 6 35.08 -58.35 15.23
CA THR A 6 34.73 -57.02 15.75
C THR A 6 34.44 -56.03 14.63
N TYR A 7 35.24 -56.03 13.55
CA TYR A 7 34.99 -55.18 12.39
C TYR A 7 33.72 -55.57 11.62
N ILE A 8 33.41 -56.87 11.53
CA ILE A 8 32.16 -57.34 10.93
C ILE A 8 30.95 -56.95 11.78
N ALA A 9 31.04 -57.04 13.11
CA ALA A 9 29.98 -56.60 14.02
C ALA A 9 29.75 -55.09 13.98
N VAL A 10 30.81 -54.28 13.88
CA VAL A 10 30.70 -52.81 13.73
C VAL A 10 30.13 -52.43 12.36
N ALA A 11 30.53 -53.14 11.30
CA ALA A 11 29.95 -52.93 9.96
C ALA A 11 28.45 -53.28 9.93
N PHE A 12 28.04 -54.38 10.58
CA PHE A 12 26.62 -54.75 10.70
C PHE A 12 25.79 -53.77 11.55
N LEU A 13 26.40 -53.18 12.59
CA LEU A 13 25.77 -52.13 13.40
C LEU A 13 25.54 -50.83 12.61
N PHE A 14 26.45 -50.46 11.71
CA PHE A 14 26.28 -49.29 10.83
C PHE A 14 25.30 -49.54 9.67
N THR A 15 25.24 -50.75 9.11
CA THR A 15 24.25 -51.07 8.06
C THR A 15 22.83 -51.21 8.62
N GLY A 16 22.68 -51.68 9.87
CA GLY A 16 21.37 -51.80 10.53
C GLY A 16 20.72 -50.46 10.88
N MET A 17 21.50 -49.40 11.11
CA MET A 17 20.97 -48.06 11.39
C MET A 17 20.53 -47.30 10.14
N LEU A 18 21.05 -47.65 8.96
CA LEU A 18 20.66 -47.01 7.68
C LEU A 18 19.37 -47.58 7.08
N SER A 19 18.91 -48.76 7.52
CA SER A 19 17.68 -49.40 7.00
C SER A 19 16.44 -49.22 7.90
N ALA A 20 16.54 -48.47 9.01
CA ALA A 20 15.45 -48.35 9.99
C ALA A 20 14.62 -47.05 9.91
N GLN A 21 14.93 -46.13 9.00
CA GLN A 21 14.05 -45.01 8.72
C GLN A 21 13.52 -45.14 7.30
N LYS A 22 12.34 -45.75 7.16
CA LYS A 22 11.43 -45.42 6.06
C LYS A 22 11.05 -43.95 6.25
N ILE A 23 11.90 -43.04 5.77
CA ILE A 23 11.54 -41.63 5.65
C ILE A 23 10.50 -41.59 4.54
N ASP A 24 9.24 -41.65 4.94
CA ASP A 24 8.17 -41.30 4.05
C ASP A 24 8.29 -39.81 3.75
N LEU A 25 8.84 -39.49 2.57
CA LEU A 25 9.02 -38.11 2.10
C LEU A 25 7.69 -37.35 1.97
N ASN A 26 6.56 -38.07 1.98
CA ASN A 26 5.22 -37.49 1.96
C ASN A 26 4.58 -37.40 3.35
N ALA A 27 5.17 -38.01 4.39
CA ALA A 27 4.64 -37.93 5.74
C ALA A 27 5.05 -36.60 6.38
N MET A 28 4.04 -35.82 6.80
CA MET A 28 4.27 -34.58 7.53
C MET A 28 5.04 -34.88 8.83
N PRO A 29 6.11 -34.12 9.17
CA PRO A 29 6.85 -34.33 10.40
C PRO A 29 5.91 -34.24 11.61
N LYS A 30 5.98 -35.22 12.51
CA LYS A 30 5.18 -35.16 13.75
C LYS A 30 5.69 -34.00 14.61
N PRO A 31 4.83 -33.07 15.04
CA PRO A 31 5.25 -31.98 15.90
C PRO A 31 5.72 -32.53 17.26
N GLY A 32 6.81 -31.97 17.78
CA GLY A 32 7.27 -32.25 19.14
C GLY A 32 6.28 -31.73 20.20
N PRO A 33 6.46 -32.10 21.48
CA PRO A 33 5.62 -31.58 22.56
C PRO A 33 5.72 -30.05 22.63
N THR A 34 4.61 -29.39 22.94
CA THR A 34 4.58 -27.93 23.12
C THR A 34 5.54 -27.52 24.25
N PRO A 35 6.52 -26.65 24.00
CA PRO A 35 7.51 -26.29 25.01
C PRO A 35 6.87 -25.53 26.17
N ALA A 36 7.38 -25.74 27.39
CA ALA A 36 7.04 -24.90 28.53
C ALA A 36 7.67 -23.51 28.32
N ILE A 37 6.83 -22.50 28.08
CA ILE A 37 7.28 -21.15 27.82
C ILE A 37 7.61 -20.47 29.15
N ASN A 38 8.89 -20.11 29.35
CA ASN A 38 9.30 -19.18 30.39
C ASN A 38 9.54 -17.80 29.77
N ILE A 39 8.60 -16.88 29.98
CA ILE A 39 8.72 -15.50 29.50
C ILE A 39 9.54 -14.73 30.54
N ALA A 40 10.80 -14.44 30.21
CA ALA A 40 11.61 -13.56 31.03
C ALA A 40 10.92 -12.20 31.22
N GLN A 41 11.12 -11.57 32.37
CA GLN A 41 10.58 -10.24 32.64
C GLN A 41 11.66 -9.18 32.41
N PRO A 42 11.34 -8.03 31.78
CA PRO A 42 12.29 -6.94 31.71
C PRO A 42 12.58 -6.41 33.11
N LYS A 43 13.79 -5.90 33.32
CA LYS A 43 14.08 -5.12 34.52
C LYS A 43 13.43 -3.75 34.36
N THR A 44 12.53 -3.40 35.28
CA THR A 44 11.71 -2.18 35.19
C THR A 44 12.01 -1.22 36.33
N PHE A 45 12.01 0.08 36.04
CA PHE A 45 12.03 1.15 37.04
C PHE A 45 11.22 2.35 36.55
N GLN A 46 10.75 3.18 37.46
CA GLN A 46 10.00 4.39 37.14
C GLN A 46 10.76 5.62 37.65
N LEU A 47 10.87 6.64 36.81
CA LEU A 47 11.43 7.93 37.19
C LEU A 47 10.41 8.76 37.99
N LYS A 48 10.88 9.72 38.78
CA LYS A 48 10.01 10.64 39.55
C LYS A 48 9.02 11.42 38.67
N ASN A 49 9.38 11.67 37.41
CA ASN A 49 8.54 12.34 36.42
C ASN A 49 7.50 11.40 35.76
N GLY A 50 7.38 10.14 36.17
CA GLY A 50 6.34 9.22 35.67
C GLY A 50 6.80 8.27 34.56
N LEU A 51 7.91 8.58 33.87
CA LEU A 51 8.45 7.74 32.79
C LEU A 51 8.77 6.34 33.31
N THR A 52 8.14 5.33 32.72
CA THR A 52 8.42 3.92 33.03
C THR A 52 9.47 3.38 32.06
N VAL A 53 10.55 2.81 32.57
CA VAL A 53 11.67 2.31 31.78
C VAL A 53 11.76 0.80 31.92
N MET A 54 11.85 0.09 30.81
CA MET A 54 11.95 -1.37 30.74
C MET A 54 13.22 -1.77 29.98
N VAL A 55 14.10 -2.54 30.63
CA VAL A 55 15.38 -2.96 30.05
C VAL A 55 15.41 -4.46 29.85
N VAL A 56 15.69 -4.90 28.62
CA VAL A 56 15.96 -6.29 28.26
C VAL A 56 17.41 -6.41 27.82
N GLU A 57 18.23 -7.03 28.67
CA GLU A 57 19.64 -7.29 28.37
C GLU A 57 19.75 -8.41 27.32
N ASN A 58 20.38 -8.12 26.19
CA ASN A 58 20.66 -9.08 25.12
C ASN A 58 22.03 -8.79 24.48
N ASN A 59 23.04 -9.56 24.89
CA ASN A 59 24.43 -9.40 24.46
C ASN A 59 24.80 -10.23 23.22
N LYS A 60 23.82 -10.77 22.47
CA LYS A 60 24.10 -11.57 21.26
C LYS A 60 24.74 -10.75 20.14
N LEU A 61 24.40 -9.46 20.04
CA LEU A 61 24.92 -8.53 19.05
C LEU A 61 25.27 -7.21 19.75
N PRO A 62 26.34 -6.50 19.34
CA PRO A 62 26.75 -5.23 19.93
C PRO A 62 25.86 -4.07 19.43
N ARG A 63 24.55 -4.17 19.70
CA ARG A 63 23.53 -3.22 19.26
C ARG A 63 22.52 -2.96 20.38
N VAL A 64 21.93 -1.77 20.35
CA VAL A 64 20.89 -1.35 21.29
C VAL A 64 19.76 -0.68 20.53
N ASN A 65 18.54 -1.11 20.82
CA ASN A 65 17.31 -0.52 20.33
C ASN A 65 16.61 0.18 21.48
N MET A 66 16.11 1.39 21.21
CA MET A 66 15.25 2.12 22.14
C MET A 66 13.93 2.42 21.46
N SER A 67 12.84 2.29 22.20
CA SER A 67 11.50 2.70 21.78
C SER A 67 10.83 3.42 22.93
N LEU A 68 10.46 4.67 22.70
CA LEU A 68 9.63 5.48 23.56
C LEU A 68 8.21 5.47 22.99
N SER A 69 7.22 5.11 23.79
CA SER A 69 5.81 5.13 23.41
C SER A 69 5.00 5.93 24.41
N MET A 70 4.12 6.79 23.90
CA MET A 70 3.15 7.54 24.70
C MET A 70 1.86 6.73 24.78
N ASP A 71 1.45 6.34 25.98
CA ASP A 71 0.12 5.78 26.23
C ASP A 71 -0.85 6.92 26.51
N ARG A 72 -1.63 7.26 25.49
CA ARG A 72 -2.68 8.28 25.59
C ARG A 72 -3.87 7.93 24.74
N GLN A 73 -5.02 8.46 25.12
CA GLN A 73 -6.22 8.39 24.29
C GLN A 73 -6.00 9.23 23.02
N PRO A 74 -6.55 8.78 21.86
CA PRO A 74 -6.70 9.64 20.70
C PRO A 74 -7.42 10.94 21.08
N TYR A 75 -7.03 12.05 20.43
CA TYR A 75 -7.68 13.34 20.60
C TYR A 75 -7.95 13.96 19.24
N TYR A 76 -9.03 14.72 19.16
CA TYR A 76 -9.43 15.41 17.95
C TYR A 76 -8.61 16.69 17.77
N GLU A 77 -8.02 16.87 16.60
CA GLU A 77 -7.21 18.04 16.22
C GLU A 77 -8.03 19.12 15.51
N GLY A 78 -9.08 18.73 14.79
CA GLY A 78 -10.06 19.62 14.18
C GLY A 78 -9.46 20.53 13.10
N ASP A 79 -9.61 21.85 13.27
CA ASP A 79 -9.20 22.84 12.26
C ASP A 79 -7.69 22.81 11.95
N VAL A 80 -6.89 22.21 12.82
CA VAL A 80 -5.43 22.09 12.68
C VAL A 80 -4.99 20.62 12.55
N ALA A 81 -5.86 19.74 12.04
CA ALA A 81 -5.52 18.34 11.74
C ALA A 81 -4.20 18.22 10.96
N GLY A 82 -3.28 17.43 11.49
CA GLY A 82 -1.87 17.28 11.11
C GLY A 82 -0.88 17.92 12.09
N VAL A 83 -1.35 18.69 13.09
CA VAL A 83 -0.48 19.44 14.02
C VAL A 83 0.46 18.53 14.81
N SER A 84 0.02 17.32 15.17
CA SER A 84 0.85 16.41 15.96
C SER A 84 1.99 15.81 15.16
N GLU A 85 1.76 15.50 13.89
CA GLU A 85 2.82 15.02 12.99
C GLU A 85 3.79 16.16 12.65
N ILE A 86 3.29 17.37 12.39
CA ILE A 86 4.16 18.54 12.20
C ILE A 86 5.00 18.82 13.46
N MET A 87 4.43 18.66 14.65
CA MET A 87 5.17 18.79 15.91
C MET A 87 6.29 17.75 16.02
N ALA A 88 5.99 16.49 15.71
CA ALA A 88 6.97 15.41 15.75
C ALA A 88 8.11 15.60 14.75
N ASP A 89 7.79 16.08 13.55
CA ASP A 89 8.73 16.47 12.49
C ASP A 89 9.78 17.46 12.99
N GLN A 90 9.45 18.29 13.99
CA GLN A 90 10.37 19.27 14.56
C GLN A 90 11.32 18.69 15.59
N LEU A 91 10.97 17.58 16.26
CA LEU A 91 11.81 16.98 17.30
C LEU A 91 13.17 16.53 16.73
N GLY A 92 13.22 16.13 15.45
CA GLY A 92 14.45 15.79 14.74
C GLY A 92 15.19 16.97 14.08
N ASN A 93 14.68 18.20 14.17
CA ASN A 93 15.25 19.38 13.50
C ASN A 93 16.25 20.15 14.38
N GLY A 94 16.90 19.45 15.31
CA GLY A 94 17.80 20.04 16.29
C GLY A 94 17.09 20.49 17.57
N THR A 95 17.88 21.02 18.49
CA THR A 95 17.46 21.35 19.86
C THR A 95 17.79 22.80 20.18
N THR A 96 17.43 23.27 21.37
CA THR A 96 17.85 24.61 21.81
C THR A 96 19.37 24.73 21.94
N THR A 97 20.09 23.61 22.07
CA THR A 97 21.55 23.57 22.26
C THR A 97 22.32 23.08 21.03
N LEU A 98 21.66 22.37 20.10
CA LEU A 98 22.28 21.78 18.92
C LEU A 98 21.54 22.18 17.63
N SER A 99 22.26 22.68 16.63
CA SER A 99 21.65 22.98 15.33
C SER A 99 21.19 21.70 14.61
N LYS A 100 20.21 21.83 13.71
CA LYS A 100 19.70 20.75 12.86
C LYS A 100 20.82 19.96 12.18
N ASP A 101 21.72 20.66 11.49
CA ASP A 101 22.82 20.03 10.74
C ASP A 101 23.79 19.31 11.67
N ALA A 102 24.09 19.88 12.84
CA ALA A 102 24.98 19.25 13.81
C ALA A 102 24.34 18.02 14.46
N PHE A 103 23.02 18.07 14.73
CA PHE A 103 22.25 16.95 15.23
C PHE A 103 22.26 15.79 14.23
N ASN A 104 21.87 16.05 12.99
CA ASN A 104 21.80 15.03 11.93
C ASN A 104 23.18 14.45 11.61
N LYS A 105 24.21 15.29 11.44
CA LYS A 105 25.59 14.82 11.23
C LYS A 105 26.09 13.96 12.38
N LYS A 106 25.69 14.25 13.61
CA LYS A 106 26.10 13.44 14.77
C LYS A 106 25.41 12.08 14.76
N VAL A 107 24.12 12.02 14.47
CA VAL A 107 23.38 10.75 14.33
C VAL A 107 24.02 9.90 13.21
N ASP A 108 24.27 10.51 12.05
CA ASP A 108 24.88 9.85 10.88
C ASP A 108 26.29 9.34 11.17
N PHE A 109 27.13 10.17 11.81
CA PHE A 109 28.51 9.81 12.17
C PHE A 109 28.57 8.62 13.12
N LEU A 110 27.59 8.48 14.01
CA LEU A 110 27.47 7.36 14.93
C LEU A 110 26.88 6.10 14.26
N GLY A 111 26.49 6.17 12.98
CA GLY A 111 25.86 5.08 12.24
C GLY A 111 24.56 4.61 12.88
N ALA A 112 23.83 5.53 13.51
CA ALA A 112 22.61 5.26 14.23
C ALA A 112 21.38 5.74 13.44
N ASN A 113 20.23 5.14 13.74
CA ASN A 113 18.94 5.68 13.32
C ASN A 113 18.24 6.26 14.55
N LEU A 114 17.64 7.43 14.42
CA LEU A 114 16.83 8.09 15.44
C LEU A 114 15.63 8.74 14.74
N SER A 115 14.42 8.37 15.17
CA SER A 115 13.17 8.79 14.55
C SER A 115 12.16 9.20 15.60
N PHE A 116 11.34 10.19 15.28
CA PHE A 116 10.33 10.75 16.15
C PHE A 116 8.96 10.66 15.45
N SER A 117 7.91 10.58 16.25
CA SER A 117 6.52 10.52 15.81
C SER A 117 5.66 11.23 16.86
N SER A 118 4.42 11.57 16.52
CA SER A 118 3.49 12.13 17.50
C SER A 118 3.32 11.20 18.73
N GLY A 119 3.42 9.88 18.52
CA GLY A 119 3.27 8.83 19.53
C GLY A 119 4.54 8.46 20.31
N GLY A 120 5.70 9.08 20.03
CA GLY A 120 6.95 8.79 20.74
C GLY A 120 8.19 8.82 19.85
N ALA A 121 9.19 8.01 20.17
CA ALA A 121 10.49 8.00 19.48
C ALA A 121 11.06 6.58 19.36
N SER A 122 11.93 6.36 18.40
CA SER A 122 12.66 5.09 18.27
C SER A 122 14.10 5.32 17.83
N SER A 123 14.99 4.40 18.20
CA SER A 123 16.37 4.44 17.72
C SER A 123 17.01 3.06 17.70
N ASN A 124 18.00 2.90 16.83
CA ASN A 124 18.89 1.74 16.81
C ASN A 124 20.34 2.20 16.61
N SER A 125 21.26 1.68 17.41
CA SER A 125 22.68 2.01 17.36
C SER A 125 23.58 0.86 17.80
N LEU A 126 24.90 1.01 17.60
CA LEU A 126 25.90 0.11 18.19
C LEU A 126 26.02 0.36 19.71
N SER A 127 26.30 -0.66 20.52
CA SER A 127 26.41 -0.55 21.99
C SER A 127 27.33 0.58 22.44
N LYS A 128 28.46 0.75 21.76
CA LYS A 128 29.45 1.80 22.07
C LYS A 128 28.88 3.22 21.97
N TYR A 129 27.86 3.44 21.14
CA TYR A 129 27.26 4.76 20.89
C TYR A 129 25.90 4.94 21.59
N PHE A 130 25.40 3.90 22.28
CA PHE A 130 24.15 3.97 23.03
C PHE A 130 24.06 5.19 23.97
N PRO A 131 25.09 5.51 24.79
CA PRO A 131 25.02 6.67 25.68
C PRO A 131 24.82 8.00 24.92
N GLU A 132 25.45 8.15 23.76
CA GLU A 132 25.33 9.38 22.96
C GLU A 132 23.95 9.48 22.30
N ILE A 133 23.44 8.37 21.76
CA ILE A 133 22.12 8.34 21.13
C ILE A 133 20.99 8.52 22.15
N LEU A 134 21.13 7.98 23.37
CA LEU A 134 20.20 8.21 24.47
C LEU A 134 20.11 9.70 24.83
N ASN A 135 21.26 10.37 24.90
CA ASN A 135 21.30 11.81 25.18
C ASN A 135 20.70 12.63 24.02
N LEU A 136 20.96 12.26 22.77
CA LEU A 136 20.36 12.95 21.61
C LEU A 136 18.85 12.78 21.55
N MET A 137 18.34 11.56 21.82
CA MET A 137 16.91 11.31 21.92
C MET A 137 16.28 12.16 23.04
N ALA A 138 16.89 12.17 24.22
CA ALA A 138 16.37 12.94 25.35
C ALA A 138 16.41 14.45 25.08
N ASP A 139 17.49 14.99 24.51
CA ASP A 139 17.62 16.41 24.21
C ASP A 139 16.61 16.87 23.16
N ALA A 140 16.41 16.08 22.09
CA ALA A 140 15.37 16.32 21.08
C ALA A 140 13.96 16.36 21.68
N ILE A 141 13.69 15.47 22.64
CA ILE A 141 12.38 15.38 23.30
C ILE A 141 12.17 16.51 24.30
N ILE A 142 13.18 16.85 25.10
CA ILE A 142 13.02 17.74 26.26
C ILE A 142 13.24 19.20 25.88
N ASN A 143 14.18 19.44 24.96
CA ASN A 143 14.60 20.76 24.53
C ASN A 143 14.40 20.98 23.02
N PRO A 144 13.20 20.68 22.45
CA PRO A 144 12.97 20.87 21.03
C PRO A 144 13.03 22.35 20.66
N LYS A 145 13.54 22.63 19.45
CA LYS A 145 13.54 23.99 18.90
C LYS A 145 12.44 24.13 17.85
N PHE A 146 11.28 24.64 18.26
CA PHE A 146 10.21 24.99 17.34
C PHE A 146 10.44 26.38 16.73
N SER A 147 10.54 26.47 15.40
CA SER A 147 10.63 27.74 14.67
C SER A 147 9.56 27.83 13.59
N ALA A 148 9.13 29.05 13.26
CA ALA A 148 8.17 29.29 12.19
C ALA A 148 8.70 28.80 10.83
N ASP A 149 9.99 28.96 10.57
CA ASP A 149 10.64 28.54 9.33
C ASP A 149 10.60 27.02 9.13
N GLU A 150 10.94 26.23 10.16
CA GLU A 150 10.95 24.76 10.03
C GLU A 150 9.54 24.17 10.00
N ILE A 151 8.58 24.81 10.70
CA ILE A 151 7.16 24.47 10.59
C ILE A 151 6.66 24.74 9.18
N THR A 152 7.02 25.88 8.57
CA THR A 152 6.62 26.20 7.19
C THR A 152 7.12 25.14 6.21
N LYS A 153 8.40 24.73 6.33
CA LYS A 153 8.94 23.64 5.51
C LYS A 153 8.25 22.30 5.75
N SER A 154 7.84 22.00 6.99
CA SER A 154 7.09 20.77 7.30
C SER A 154 5.68 20.80 6.70
N LYS A 155 4.99 21.94 6.77
CA LYS A 155 3.71 22.18 6.10
C LYS A 155 3.81 21.98 4.59
N GLU A 156 4.85 22.53 3.96
CA GLU A 156 5.09 22.36 2.52
C GLU A 156 5.29 20.89 2.13
N ARG A 157 6.08 20.13 2.90
CA ARG A 157 6.27 18.68 2.68
C ARG A 157 4.97 17.90 2.87
N ALA A 158 4.20 18.21 3.91
CA ALA A 158 2.91 17.57 4.16
C ALA A 158 1.93 17.83 3.01
N ILE A 159 1.84 19.07 2.53
CA ILE A 159 1.01 19.44 1.37
C ILE A 159 1.45 18.69 0.10
N GLU A 160 2.76 18.54 -0.13
CA GLU A 160 3.24 17.77 -1.28
C GLU A 160 2.92 16.27 -1.16
N GLY A 161 3.01 15.71 0.05
CA GLY A 161 2.57 14.34 0.34
C GLY A 161 1.07 14.13 0.06
N LEU A 162 0.24 15.10 0.44
CA LEU A 162 -1.20 15.09 0.15
C LEU A 162 -1.48 15.12 -1.36
N LYS A 163 -0.76 15.95 -2.12
CA LYS A 163 -0.88 15.99 -3.59
C LYS A 163 -0.43 14.70 -4.25
N SER A 164 0.69 14.13 -3.81
CA SER A 164 1.20 12.85 -4.33
C SER A 164 0.21 11.70 -4.11
N SER A 165 -0.53 11.75 -3.00
CA SER A 165 -1.53 10.73 -2.64
C SER A 165 -2.92 10.98 -3.25
N GLU A 166 -3.16 12.12 -3.90
CA GLU A 166 -4.48 12.55 -4.38
C GLU A 166 -5.10 11.57 -5.40
N LYS A 167 -4.27 10.86 -6.15
CA LYS A 167 -4.70 9.87 -7.15
C LYS A 167 -4.56 8.42 -6.69
N SER A 168 -4.12 8.18 -5.45
CA SER A 168 -3.95 6.83 -4.90
C SER A 168 -5.29 6.29 -4.42
N ALA A 169 -5.77 5.22 -5.06
CA ALA A 169 -7.01 4.56 -4.66
C ALA A 169 -6.95 4.05 -3.22
N ASP A 170 -5.81 3.51 -2.78
CA ASP A 170 -5.60 3.02 -1.41
C ASP A 170 -5.62 4.16 -0.38
N ALA A 171 -4.98 5.30 -0.69
CA ALA A 171 -4.97 6.46 0.22
C ALA A 171 -6.37 7.07 0.37
N ILE A 172 -7.09 7.20 -0.75
CA ILE A 172 -8.50 7.63 -0.76
C ILE A 172 -9.35 6.62 0.03
N ALA A 173 -9.14 5.32 -0.19
CA ALA A 173 -9.89 4.28 0.48
C ALA A 173 -9.73 4.34 2.00
N SER A 174 -8.51 4.39 2.49
CA SER A 174 -8.21 4.49 3.92
C SER A 174 -8.81 5.75 4.54
N ARG A 175 -8.66 6.91 3.89
CA ARG A 175 -9.22 8.19 4.36
C ARG A 175 -10.74 8.13 4.47
N VAL A 176 -11.42 7.76 3.39
CA VAL A 176 -12.88 7.81 3.33
C VAL A 176 -13.50 6.72 4.20
N SER A 177 -12.96 5.50 4.19
CA SER A 177 -13.46 4.42 5.04
C SER A 177 -13.39 4.78 6.54
N ASN A 178 -12.28 5.36 7.02
CA ASN A 178 -12.16 5.83 8.39
C ASN A 178 -13.13 6.98 8.70
N ALA A 179 -13.24 7.96 7.81
CA ALA A 179 -14.17 9.08 7.96
C ALA A 179 -15.64 8.64 8.04
N LEU A 180 -16.04 7.64 7.26
CA LEU A 180 -17.41 7.09 7.28
C LEU A 180 -17.66 6.15 8.47
N THR A 181 -16.62 5.46 8.93
CA THR A 181 -16.70 4.54 10.07
C THR A 181 -16.77 5.28 11.38
N TYR A 182 -15.88 6.25 11.60
CA TYR A 182 -15.73 6.95 12.88
C TYR A 182 -16.38 8.34 12.90
N GLY A 183 -16.61 8.95 11.74
CA GLY A 183 -17.08 10.34 11.61
C GLY A 183 -15.91 11.32 11.50
N LYS A 184 -16.00 12.25 10.53
CA LYS A 184 -14.96 13.25 10.20
C LYS A 184 -14.56 14.17 11.37
N ASN A 185 -15.48 14.36 12.30
CA ASN A 185 -15.37 15.22 13.46
C ASN A 185 -14.95 14.46 14.72
N THR A 186 -14.19 13.38 14.53
CA THR A 186 -13.65 12.55 15.62
C THR A 186 -12.17 12.33 15.41
N SER A 187 -11.44 12.11 16.50
CA SER A 187 -10.01 11.77 16.51
C SER A 187 -9.59 10.61 15.58
N ARG A 188 -10.53 9.74 15.18
CA ARG A 188 -10.26 8.54 14.37
C ARG A 188 -10.78 8.64 12.93
N GLY A 189 -11.65 9.60 12.66
CA GLY A 189 -12.21 9.83 11.32
C GLY A 189 -11.79 11.15 10.69
N GLU A 190 -11.12 12.03 11.43
CA GLU A 190 -10.46 13.20 10.88
C GLU A 190 -9.25 12.82 10.02
N PHE A 191 -8.86 13.73 9.13
CA PHE A 191 -7.72 13.54 8.25
C PHE A 191 -7.15 14.89 7.83
N GLU A 192 -5.88 14.88 7.43
CA GLU A 192 -5.19 16.08 6.96
C GLU A 192 -5.75 16.60 5.64
N THR A 193 -5.88 17.92 5.55
CA THR A 193 -6.25 18.63 4.33
C THR A 193 -5.27 19.77 4.10
N VAL A 194 -5.16 20.24 2.85
CA VAL A 194 -4.36 21.43 2.55
C VAL A 194 -4.82 22.63 3.39
N GLU A 195 -6.13 22.73 3.68
CA GLU A 195 -6.69 23.77 4.54
C GLU A 195 -6.23 23.62 6.00
N SER A 196 -6.38 22.43 6.60
CA SER A 196 -6.00 22.20 8.00
C SER A 196 -4.51 22.40 8.21
N ILE A 197 -3.68 21.90 7.29
CA ILE A 197 -2.23 22.07 7.34
C ILE A 197 -1.87 23.56 7.24
N ASN A 198 -2.49 24.32 6.34
CA ASN A 198 -2.24 25.75 6.22
C ASN A 198 -2.64 26.55 7.46
N LYS A 199 -3.68 26.12 8.18
CA LYS A 199 -4.12 26.77 9.43
C LYS A 199 -3.12 26.62 10.57
N ILE A 200 -2.31 25.55 10.60
CA ILE A 200 -1.35 25.27 11.69
C ILE A 200 -0.39 26.44 11.92
N GLN A 201 -0.35 26.93 13.17
CA GLN A 201 0.56 27.94 13.66
C GLN A 201 1.59 27.37 14.64
N LEU A 202 2.66 28.13 14.90
CA LEU A 202 3.68 27.77 15.89
C LEU A 202 3.09 27.53 17.29
N ALA A 203 2.09 28.32 17.69
CA ALA A 203 1.44 28.17 18.98
C ALA A 203 0.73 26.81 19.11
N ASP A 204 0.09 26.31 18.05
CA ASP A 204 -0.61 25.03 18.05
C ASP A 204 0.38 23.88 18.27
N VAL A 205 1.50 23.89 17.54
CA VAL A 205 2.59 22.92 17.68
C VAL A 205 3.14 22.91 19.12
N GLN A 206 3.41 24.08 19.68
CA GLN A 206 3.90 24.21 21.06
C GLN A 206 2.88 23.73 22.09
N ASN A 207 1.59 23.99 21.86
CA ASN A 207 0.52 23.56 22.75
C ASN A 207 0.33 22.04 22.73
N VAL A 208 0.35 21.43 21.54
CA VAL A 208 0.31 19.98 21.36
C VAL A 208 1.48 19.31 22.05
N TYR A 209 2.70 19.80 21.86
CA TYR A 209 3.89 19.30 22.55
C TYR A 209 3.72 19.35 24.08
N LYS A 210 3.38 20.53 24.64
CA LYS A 210 3.22 20.73 26.08
C LYS A 210 2.12 19.84 26.68
N LYS A 211 1.04 19.61 25.93
CA LYS A 211 -0.14 18.90 26.43
C LYS A 211 -0.03 17.38 26.23
N TYR A 212 0.49 16.90 25.11
CA TYR A 212 0.36 15.49 24.74
C TYR A 212 1.69 14.74 24.66
N TYR A 213 2.83 15.42 24.77
CA TYR A 213 4.17 14.83 24.69
C TYR A 213 4.90 14.91 26.05
N ALA A 214 4.44 14.11 27.01
CA ALA A 214 4.85 14.18 28.41
C ALA A 214 5.17 12.79 29.01
N PRO A 215 6.00 12.72 30.08
CA PRO A 215 6.47 11.44 30.65
C PRO A 215 5.42 10.66 31.45
N ASP A 216 4.29 11.29 31.80
CA ASP A 216 3.33 10.80 32.80
C ASP A 216 2.74 9.43 32.48
N ASN A 217 2.58 9.15 31.18
CA ASN A 217 2.09 7.89 30.64
C ASN A 217 3.01 7.41 29.49
N ALA A 218 4.32 7.57 29.66
CA ALA A 218 5.30 7.16 28.66
C ALA A 218 6.07 5.91 29.09
N TYR A 219 6.40 5.06 28.11
CA TYR A 219 7.19 3.84 28.30
C TYR A 219 8.44 3.90 27.43
N LEU A 220 9.62 3.86 28.06
CA LEU A 220 10.91 3.73 27.38
C LEU A 220 11.40 2.28 27.48
N VAL A 221 11.39 1.58 26.36
CA VAL A 221 11.91 0.23 26.20
C VAL A 221 13.33 0.29 25.66
N ILE A 222 14.27 -0.38 26.32
CA ILE A 222 15.67 -0.49 25.91
C ILE A 222 16.04 -1.96 25.80
N VAL A 223 16.44 -2.41 24.61
CA VAL A 223 16.74 -3.81 24.30
C VAL A 223 18.08 -3.92 23.61
N GLY A 224 19.00 -4.69 24.16
CA GLY A 224 20.30 -4.92 23.52
C GLY A 224 21.44 -5.16 24.48
N ASP A 225 22.65 -4.98 23.98
CA ASP A 225 23.90 -5.20 24.72
C ASP A 225 24.17 -4.03 25.68
N VAL A 226 23.43 -4.05 26.78
CA VAL A 226 23.49 -3.09 27.88
C VAL A 226 23.40 -3.80 29.22
N LYS A 227 23.81 -3.11 30.29
CA LYS A 227 23.63 -3.56 31.67
C LYS A 227 22.67 -2.65 32.40
N PHE A 228 21.65 -3.22 33.05
CA PHE A 228 20.64 -2.44 33.77
C PHE A 228 21.23 -1.42 34.74
N ASN A 229 22.26 -1.82 35.50
CA ASN A 229 22.91 -0.96 36.49
C ASN A 229 23.62 0.25 35.87
N GLN A 230 23.98 0.18 34.58
CA GLN A 230 24.55 1.30 33.82
C GLN A 230 23.47 2.13 33.14
N VAL A 231 22.43 1.49 32.61
CA VAL A 231 21.32 2.16 31.92
C VAL A 231 20.52 3.05 32.86
N LYS A 232 20.19 2.55 34.06
CA LYS A 232 19.37 3.27 35.03
C LYS A 232 19.87 4.71 35.31
N PRO A 233 21.12 4.92 35.76
CA PRO A 233 21.62 6.28 36.02
C PRO A 233 21.74 7.13 34.74
N MET A 234 22.00 6.51 33.57
CA MET A 234 22.05 7.25 32.30
C MET A 234 20.67 7.81 31.92
N VAL A 235 19.63 6.99 32.03
CA VAL A 235 18.24 7.41 31.71
C VAL A 235 17.74 8.41 32.74
N GLU A 236 18.01 8.20 34.04
CA GLU A 236 17.67 9.16 35.09
C GLU A 236 18.31 10.53 34.80
N LYS A 237 19.59 10.57 34.40
CA LYS A 237 20.27 11.82 34.04
C LYS A 237 19.68 12.46 32.78
N ALA A 238 19.39 11.67 31.76
CA ALA A 238 18.94 12.16 30.46
C ALA A 238 17.50 12.73 30.52
N PHE A 239 16.61 12.07 31.28
CA PHE A 239 15.17 12.39 31.29
C PHE A 239 14.66 13.11 32.54
N ASN A 240 15.48 13.39 33.56
CA ASN A 240 15.01 13.99 34.82
C ASN A 240 14.24 15.32 34.64
N ASN A 241 14.61 16.13 33.65
CA ASN A 241 14.06 17.45 33.41
C ASN A 241 12.80 17.43 32.52
N TRP A 242 12.40 16.26 32.03
CA TRP A 242 11.17 16.14 31.25
C TRP A 242 9.96 16.34 32.16
N LYS A 243 9.18 17.38 31.88
CA LYS A 243 8.10 17.85 32.75
C LYS A 243 6.80 17.09 32.49
N LYS A 244 6.09 16.80 33.58
CA LYS A 244 4.72 16.30 33.57
C LYS A 244 3.78 17.31 32.93
N ALA A 245 2.77 16.82 32.21
CA ALA A 245 1.66 17.63 31.71
C ALA A 245 0.40 17.45 32.56
N ASN A 246 0.21 16.29 33.20
CA ASN A 246 -1.00 15.87 33.92
C ASN A 246 -2.28 16.04 33.06
N THR A 247 -2.15 15.80 31.76
CA THR A 247 -3.24 16.00 30.81
C THR A 247 -4.41 15.07 31.09
N GLN A 248 -5.58 15.69 31.22
CA GLN A 248 -6.85 14.97 31.17
C GLN A 248 -7.26 14.79 29.72
N PHE A 249 -7.56 13.55 29.34
CA PHE A 249 -8.05 13.23 28.01
C PHE A 249 -9.57 13.34 27.98
N PRO A 250 -10.15 13.93 26.91
CA PRO A 250 -11.58 13.92 26.72
C PRO A 250 -12.08 12.48 26.57
N ALA A 251 -13.35 12.23 26.92
CA ALA A 251 -13.96 10.94 26.61
C ALA A 251 -13.91 10.69 25.09
N LEU A 252 -13.66 9.44 24.70
CA LEU A 252 -13.69 9.06 23.29
C LEU A 252 -15.04 9.38 22.68
N GLU A 253 -15.02 9.86 21.45
CA GLU A 253 -16.22 10.17 20.70
C GLU A 253 -17.03 8.89 20.47
N PRO A 254 -18.36 8.92 20.64
CA PRO A 254 -19.20 7.75 20.42
C PRO A 254 -19.18 7.39 18.94
N VAL A 255 -19.01 6.11 18.63
CA VAL A 255 -19.02 5.58 17.27
C VAL A 255 -20.07 4.47 17.21
N ALA A 256 -20.86 4.48 16.14
CA ALA A 256 -21.92 3.52 15.93
C ALA A 256 -21.81 2.90 14.54
N ASN A 257 -22.05 1.60 14.47
CA ASN A 257 -22.22 0.91 13.20
C ASN A 257 -23.48 1.40 12.46
N VAL A 258 -23.52 1.14 11.17
CA VAL A 258 -24.72 1.40 10.35
C VAL A 258 -25.86 0.48 10.80
N ALA A 259 -27.10 1.00 10.76
CA ALA A 259 -28.27 0.23 11.18
C ALA A 259 -28.53 -1.01 10.30
N LYS A 260 -28.14 -0.92 9.02
CA LYS A 260 -28.15 -2.01 8.04
C LYS A 260 -26.92 -1.89 7.15
N THR A 261 -26.38 -3.03 6.73
CA THR A 261 -25.25 -3.07 5.80
C THR A 261 -25.53 -2.28 4.53
N GLU A 262 -24.57 -1.44 4.15
CA GLU A 262 -24.65 -0.56 2.98
C GLU A 262 -23.33 -0.54 2.21
N ILE A 263 -23.41 -0.22 0.92
CA ILE A 263 -22.25 -0.03 0.05
C ILE A 263 -21.93 1.46 -0.04
N ASN A 264 -20.69 1.83 0.25
CA ASN A 264 -20.16 3.18 0.14
C ASN A 264 -19.09 3.22 -0.95
N VAL A 265 -19.37 3.90 -2.05
CA VAL A 265 -18.51 3.96 -3.24
C VAL A 265 -17.80 5.31 -3.32
N VAL A 266 -16.50 5.29 -3.59
CA VAL A 266 -15.71 6.47 -3.97
C VAL A 266 -15.23 6.28 -5.40
N ASP A 267 -15.51 7.28 -6.24
CA ASP A 267 -15.08 7.26 -7.63
C ASP A 267 -13.60 7.60 -7.74
N VAL A 268 -12.83 6.67 -8.29
CA VAL A 268 -11.44 6.86 -8.67
C VAL A 268 -11.33 6.53 -10.15
N PRO A 269 -11.55 7.51 -11.07
CA PRO A 269 -11.65 7.25 -12.50
C PRO A 269 -10.41 6.60 -13.12
N SER A 270 -9.23 6.84 -12.54
CA SER A 270 -7.96 6.25 -12.98
C SER A 270 -7.71 4.84 -12.44
N ALA A 271 -8.57 4.32 -11.56
CA ALA A 271 -8.36 3.03 -10.92
C ALA A 271 -8.73 1.88 -11.86
N VAL A 272 -7.73 1.06 -12.19
CA VAL A 272 -7.90 -0.19 -12.96
C VAL A 272 -8.37 -1.36 -12.09
N GLN A 273 -8.28 -1.21 -10.76
CA GLN A 273 -8.75 -2.16 -9.76
C GLN A 273 -9.59 -1.41 -8.73
N SER A 274 -10.55 -2.13 -8.15
CA SER A 274 -11.36 -1.66 -7.04
C SER A 274 -10.75 -2.16 -5.73
N VAL A 275 -10.48 -1.26 -4.80
CA VAL A 275 -10.20 -1.61 -3.40
C VAL A 275 -11.53 -1.86 -2.71
N VAL A 276 -11.74 -3.08 -2.24
CA VAL A 276 -12.96 -3.49 -1.52
C VAL A 276 -12.59 -3.74 -0.06
N SER A 277 -13.31 -3.13 0.86
CA SER A 277 -13.19 -3.35 2.30
C SER A 277 -14.57 -3.54 2.92
N VAL A 278 -14.75 -4.55 3.76
CA VAL A 278 -15.97 -4.79 4.52
C VAL A 278 -15.65 -4.77 6.00
N GLY A 279 -16.28 -3.90 6.78
CA GLY A 279 -15.93 -3.77 8.18
C GLY A 279 -17.01 -3.19 9.09
N ASN A 280 -16.81 -3.38 10.39
CA ASN A 280 -17.62 -2.80 11.46
C ASN A 280 -16.73 -2.44 12.66
N VAL A 281 -17.16 -1.46 13.46
CA VAL A 281 -16.57 -1.27 14.79
C VAL A 281 -17.10 -2.35 15.75
N ASN A 282 -16.32 -2.67 16.77
CA ASN A 282 -16.74 -3.58 17.84
C ASN A 282 -16.30 -3.02 19.20
N THR A 283 -16.30 -3.84 20.25
CA THR A 283 -15.89 -3.42 21.60
C THR A 283 -14.80 -4.32 22.19
N LEU A 284 -14.15 -5.13 21.35
CA LEU A 284 -13.24 -6.18 21.79
C LEU A 284 -11.98 -5.60 22.42
N LYS A 285 -11.69 -6.01 23.66
CA LYS A 285 -10.42 -5.72 24.34
C LYS A 285 -9.64 -7.00 24.55
N MET A 286 -8.32 -6.88 24.62
CA MET A 286 -7.43 -8.02 24.83
C MET A 286 -7.70 -8.79 26.13
N LYS A 287 -8.23 -8.12 27.15
CA LYS A 287 -8.60 -8.75 28.45
C LYS A 287 -9.95 -9.47 28.42
N ASP A 288 -10.72 -9.31 27.35
CA ASP A 288 -12.05 -9.89 27.28
C ASP A 288 -11.96 -11.41 27.05
N PRO A 289 -12.89 -12.21 27.61
CA PRO A 289 -12.92 -13.66 27.39
C PRO A 289 -12.99 -14.05 25.91
N ASP A 290 -13.60 -13.20 25.09
CA ASP A 290 -13.81 -13.44 23.66
C ASP A 290 -12.57 -13.09 22.81
N TYR A 291 -11.47 -12.57 23.39
CA TYR A 291 -10.26 -12.18 22.65
C TYR A 291 -9.65 -13.32 21.84
N PHE A 292 -9.34 -14.45 22.48
CA PHE A 292 -8.75 -15.61 21.80
C PHE A 292 -9.72 -16.25 20.78
N PRO A 293 -11.01 -16.47 21.12
CA PRO A 293 -12.00 -16.88 20.14
C PRO A 293 -12.10 -15.97 18.91
N ALA A 294 -12.11 -14.64 19.08
CA ALA A 294 -12.16 -13.68 17.97
C ALA A 294 -10.85 -13.67 17.15
N THR A 295 -9.70 -13.80 17.81
CA THR A 295 -8.40 -13.94 17.13
C THR A 295 -8.35 -15.18 16.25
N ILE A 296 -8.88 -16.31 16.74
CA ILE A 296 -9.01 -17.55 15.96
C ILE A 296 -10.00 -17.39 14.81
N ALA A 297 -11.16 -16.75 15.04
CA ALA A 297 -12.13 -16.46 13.99
C ALA A 297 -11.49 -15.66 12.84
N ASN A 298 -10.73 -14.62 13.18
CA ASN A 298 -10.03 -13.81 12.19
C ASN A 298 -9.02 -14.62 11.39
N TYR A 299 -8.26 -15.50 12.06
CA TYR A 299 -7.29 -16.33 11.38
C TYR A 299 -7.94 -17.25 10.33
N ILE A 300 -9.04 -17.91 10.71
CA ILE A 300 -9.81 -18.80 9.82
C ILE A 300 -10.38 -18.02 8.64
N LEU A 301 -10.88 -16.81 8.89
CA LEU A 301 -11.50 -15.99 7.86
C LEU A 301 -10.48 -15.43 6.87
N GLY A 302 -9.42 -14.79 7.33
CA GLY A 302 -8.50 -14.05 6.46
C GLY A 302 -7.07 -13.87 6.99
N GLY A 303 -6.59 -14.72 7.91
CA GLY A 303 -5.28 -14.56 8.54
C GLY A 303 -4.07 -15.09 7.74
N GLY A 304 -4.28 -15.64 6.53
CA GLY A 304 -3.21 -16.25 5.74
C GLY A 304 -3.68 -16.77 4.38
N GLY A 305 -2.76 -17.36 3.61
CA GLY A 305 -3.06 -17.91 2.27
C GLY A 305 -3.95 -19.16 2.31
N GLU A 306 -4.02 -19.83 3.45
CA GLU A 306 -4.89 -20.98 3.72
C GLU A 306 -6.28 -20.57 4.25
N ALA A 307 -6.51 -19.27 4.51
CA ALA A 307 -7.75 -18.78 5.10
C ALA A 307 -8.88 -18.70 4.06
N ARG A 308 -10.13 -18.69 4.53
CA ARG A 308 -11.33 -18.77 3.68
C ARG A 308 -11.40 -17.69 2.60
N LEU A 309 -11.15 -16.43 2.96
CA LEU A 309 -11.18 -15.30 2.03
C LEU A 309 -10.15 -15.48 0.91
N PHE A 310 -8.92 -15.87 1.24
CA PHE A 310 -7.88 -16.09 0.25
C PHE A 310 -8.22 -17.27 -0.67
N MET A 311 -8.62 -18.41 -0.10
CA MET A 311 -8.99 -19.59 -0.87
C MET A 311 -10.18 -19.32 -1.80
N ASN A 312 -11.17 -18.55 -1.36
CA ASN A 312 -12.34 -18.22 -2.16
C ASN A 312 -12.03 -17.15 -3.23
N LEU A 313 -11.52 -15.98 -2.84
CA LEU A 313 -11.36 -14.87 -3.79
C LEU A 313 -10.16 -15.05 -4.73
N ARG A 314 -9.04 -15.61 -4.25
CA ARG A 314 -7.83 -15.82 -5.04
C ARG A 314 -7.79 -17.20 -5.69
N GLU A 315 -7.77 -18.27 -4.90
CA GLU A 315 -7.47 -19.61 -5.46
C GLU A 315 -8.63 -20.16 -6.29
N LYS A 316 -9.88 -20.00 -5.82
CA LYS A 316 -11.07 -20.51 -6.52
C LYS A 316 -11.52 -19.58 -7.67
N ASN A 317 -11.53 -18.27 -7.46
CA ASN A 317 -12.12 -17.31 -8.39
C ASN A 317 -11.12 -16.45 -9.19
N GLY A 318 -9.85 -16.35 -8.75
CA GLY A 318 -8.85 -15.53 -9.42
C GLY A 318 -9.20 -14.05 -9.51
N PHE A 319 -9.97 -13.51 -8.55
CA PHE A 319 -10.40 -12.10 -8.54
C PHE A 319 -9.29 -11.15 -8.06
N THR A 320 -8.42 -11.63 -7.16
CA THR A 320 -7.38 -10.85 -6.48
C THR A 320 -6.09 -11.66 -6.28
N TYR A 321 -4.99 -10.97 -5.98
CA TYR A 321 -3.75 -11.58 -5.49
C TYR A 321 -3.78 -11.87 -3.98
N GLY A 322 -4.71 -11.31 -3.23
CA GLY A 322 -4.86 -11.61 -1.82
C GLY A 322 -6.12 -10.98 -1.24
N ALA A 323 -6.80 -11.74 -0.39
CA ALA A 323 -7.91 -11.27 0.42
C ALA A 323 -7.66 -11.67 1.87
N TYR A 324 -7.76 -10.70 2.77
CA TYR A 324 -7.38 -10.86 4.16
C TYR A 324 -8.40 -10.22 5.10
N SER A 325 -8.31 -10.52 6.39
CA SER A 325 -9.10 -9.85 7.41
C SER A 325 -8.28 -9.52 8.64
N ASP A 326 -8.67 -8.43 9.30
CA ASP A 326 -8.13 -8.00 10.58
C ASP A 326 -9.24 -7.92 11.63
N MET A 327 -8.92 -8.40 12.82
CA MET A 327 -9.75 -8.25 14.02
C MET A 327 -8.89 -7.56 15.08
N SER A 328 -9.07 -6.25 15.16
CA SER A 328 -8.35 -5.41 16.11
C SER A 328 -9.04 -5.46 17.47
N ALA A 329 -8.30 -5.95 18.47
CA ALA A 329 -8.64 -5.76 19.88
C ALA A 329 -7.85 -4.56 20.41
N SER A 330 -8.55 -3.57 20.94
CA SER A 330 -7.94 -2.29 21.30
C SER A 330 -8.67 -1.63 22.46
N LYS A 331 -7.90 -0.91 23.28
CA LYS A 331 -8.45 -0.06 24.35
C LYS A 331 -9.30 1.08 23.79
N TYR A 332 -8.99 1.58 22.59
CA TYR A 332 -9.57 2.80 22.04
C TYR A 332 -10.30 2.61 20.71
N SER A 333 -9.82 1.73 19.82
CA SER A 333 -10.34 1.60 18.45
C SER A 333 -10.45 0.14 17.99
N PRO A 334 -11.26 -0.70 18.66
CA PRO A 334 -11.41 -2.09 18.25
C PRO A 334 -12.39 -2.20 17.08
N SER A 335 -12.02 -2.97 16.05
CA SER A 335 -12.74 -3.05 14.79
C SER A 335 -12.50 -4.38 14.09
N PHE A 336 -13.34 -4.67 13.11
CA PHE A 336 -13.17 -5.76 12.17
C PHE A 336 -13.16 -5.20 10.75
N SER A 337 -12.24 -5.67 9.91
CA SER A 337 -12.24 -5.42 8.47
C SER A 337 -11.81 -6.64 7.66
N ALA A 338 -12.29 -6.74 6.43
CA ALA A 338 -11.88 -7.73 5.44
C ALA A 338 -11.69 -7.04 4.09
N GLU A 339 -10.53 -7.22 3.45
CA GLU A 339 -10.08 -6.36 2.37
C GLU A 339 -9.42 -7.12 1.22
N ALA A 340 -9.61 -6.63 0.00
CA ALA A 340 -8.91 -7.07 -1.21
C ALA A 340 -8.95 -6.01 -2.30
N SER A 341 -7.92 -5.98 -3.14
CA SER A 341 -7.94 -5.25 -4.42
C SER A 341 -8.30 -6.20 -5.55
N VAL A 342 -9.36 -5.90 -6.29
CA VAL A 342 -9.93 -6.76 -7.34
C VAL A 342 -10.04 -6.02 -8.67
N ARG A 343 -10.08 -6.74 -9.79
CA ARG A 343 -10.37 -6.10 -11.10
C ARG A 343 -11.77 -5.50 -11.10
N ASN A 344 -11.96 -4.35 -11.76
CA ASN A 344 -13.23 -3.63 -11.76
C ASN A 344 -14.41 -4.50 -12.26
N GLU A 345 -14.18 -5.38 -13.23
CA GLU A 345 -15.25 -6.20 -13.84
C GLU A 345 -15.77 -7.31 -12.93
N VAL A 346 -15.12 -7.56 -11.79
CA VAL A 346 -15.52 -8.59 -10.82
C VAL A 346 -15.83 -8.02 -9.44
N THR A 347 -15.92 -6.70 -9.29
CA THR A 347 -16.13 -6.05 -7.99
C THR A 347 -17.43 -6.48 -7.32
N ASP A 348 -18.53 -6.58 -8.05
CA ASP A 348 -19.83 -7.05 -7.54
C ASP A 348 -19.77 -8.51 -7.07
N LYS A 349 -19.10 -9.38 -7.84
CA LYS A 349 -18.87 -10.79 -7.49
C LYS A 349 -17.99 -10.92 -6.26
N ALA A 350 -16.94 -10.11 -6.16
CA ALA A 350 -16.05 -10.10 -5.01
C ALA A 350 -16.79 -9.68 -3.73
N VAL A 351 -17.61 -8.62 -3.78
CA VAL A 351 -18.46 -8.20 -2.64
C VAL A 351 -19.38 -9.33 -2.22
N LYS A 352 -20.01 -10.03 -3.17
CA LYS A 352 -20.86 -11.18 -2.87
C LYS A 352 -20.07 -12.28 -2.14
N GLU A 353 -18.88 -12.63 -2.62
CA GLU A 353 -18.06 -13.68 -1.98
C GLU A 353 -17.50 -13.25 -0.61
N PHE A 354 -17.14 -11.98 -0.41
CA PHE A 354 -16.83 -11.45 0.92
C PHE A 354 -18.00 -11.67 1.87
N MET A 355 -19.20 -11.25 1.48
CA MET A 355 -20.38 -11.41 2.32
C MET A 355 -20.74 -12.89 2.55
N ASN A 356 -20.52 -13.78 1.59
CA ASN A 356 -20.71 -15.22 1.79
C ASN A 356 -19.81 -15.76 2.92
N GLU A 357 -18.51 -15.45 2.88
CA GLU A 357 -17.56 -15.93 3.89
C GLU A 357 -17.79 -15.29 5.25
N ILE A 358 -18.06 -13.98 5.30
CA ILE A 358 -18.32 -13.25 6.55
C ILE A 358 -19.61 -13.75 7.20
N ASN A 359 -20.68 -14.05 6.45
CA ASN A 359 -21.89 -14.65 7.02
C ASN A 359 -21.66 -16.12 7.44
N GLY A 360 -20.84 -16.86 6.69
CA GLY A 360 -20.55 -18.28 6.93
C GLY A 360 -19.57 -18.56 8.08
N ILE A 361 -18.79 -17.58 8.53
CA ILE A 361 -17.75 -17.77 9.56
C ILE A 361 -18.30 -18.18 10.93
N SER A 362 -19.60 -17.98 11.16
CA SER A 362 -20.29 -18.48 12.36
C SER A 362 -20.26 -20.01 12.51
N THR A 363 -19.99 -20.74 11.41
CA THR A 363 -19.80 -22.20 11.40
C THR A 363 -18.34 -22.53 11.13
N VAL A 364 -17.65 -23.09 12.13
CA VAL A 364 -16.21 -23.41 12.08
C VAL A 364 -16.01 -24.92 11.98
N LYS A 365 -15.19 -25.37 11.03
CA LYS A 365 -14.83 -26.78 10.91
C LYS A 365 -13.72 -27.15 11.90
N ALA A 366 -13.64 -28.43 12.26
CA ALA A 366 -12.68 -28.91 13.26
C ALA A 366 -11.22 -28.74 12.80
N ASP A 367 -10.95 -29.02 11.52
CA ASP A 367 -9.64 -28.86 10.88
C ASP A 367 -9.22 -27.38 10.80
N GLU A 368 -10.14 -26.48 10.45
CA GLU A 368 -9.88 -25.03 10.45
C GLU A 368 -9.50 -24.53 11.84
N LEU A 369 -10.23 -24.97 12.87
CA LEU A 369 -9.93 -24.62 14.26
C LEU A 369 -8.57 -25.15 14.71
N GLU A 370 -8.26 -26.42 14.41
CA GLU A 370 -6.98 -27.04 14.76
C GLU A 370 -5.81 -26.31 14.08
N ASN A 371 -5.93 -26.03 12.78
CA ASN A 371 -4.93 -25.30 12.02
C ASN A 371 -4.73 -23.88 12.56
N ALA A 372 -5.81 -23.17 12.86
CA ALA A 372 -5.72 -21.82 13.43
C ALA A 372 -5.03 -21.81 14.79
N LYS A 373 -5.38 -22.76 15.67
CA LYS A 373 -4.69 -22.92 16.97
C LYS A 373 -3.21 -23.25 16.78
N ALA A 374 -2.88 -24.19 15.91
CA ALA A 374 -1.50 -24.59 15.64
C ALA A 374 -0.69 -23.39 15.14
N LYS A 375 -1.23 -22.60 14.20
CA LYS A 375 -0.56 -21.40 13.71
C LYS A 375 -0.35 -20.37 14.81
N LEU A 376 -1.39 -19.97 15.54
CA LEU A 376 -1.28 -18.93 16.57
C LEU A 376 -0.27 -19.33 17.66
N LYS A 377 -0.27 -20.60 18.07
CA LYS A 377 0.73 -21.13 19.01
C LYS A 377 2.14 -21.08 18.43
N GLY A 378 2.32 -21.54 17.18
CA GLY A 378 3.61 -21.50 16.49
C GLY A 378 4.16 -20.08 16.35
N SER A 379 3.32 -19.15 15.90
CA SER A 379 3.66 -17.72 15.77
C SER A 379 4.05 -17.11 17.12
N PHE A 380 3.33 -17.44 18.20
CA PHE A 380 3.67 -16.99 19.54
C PHE A 380 5.03 -17.51 20.01
N ILE A 381 5.30 -18.81 19.81
CA ILE A 381 6.59 -19.43 20.18
C ILE A 381 7.74 -18.79 19.39
N MET A 382 7.61 -18.64 18.08
CA MET A 382 8.63 -18.00 17.24
C MET A 382 8.86 -16.54 17.63
N ALA A 383 7.80 -15.80 17.99
CA ALA A 383 7.93 -14.41 18.41
C ALA A 383 8.78 -14.24 19.68
N LEU A 384 8.81 -15.23 20.57
CA LEU A 384 9.60 -15.19 21.80
C LEU A 384 11.11 -15.34 21.58
N GLU A 385 11.54 -15.78 20.39
CA GLU A 385 12.96 -15.82 20.02
C GLU A 385 13.55 -14.40 19.89
N GLN A 386 12.70 -13.40 19.66
CA GLN A 386 13.08 -12.00 19.56
C GLN A 386 13.08 -11.32 20.94
N PRO A 387 14.21 -10.81 21.44
CA PRO A 387 14.27 -10.18 22.76
C PRO A 387 13.40 -8.93 22.91
N ALA A 388 13.13 -8.23 21.80
CA ALA A 388 12.22 -7.08 21.80
C ALA A 388 10.76 -7.46 22.11
N THR A 389 10.35 -8.70 21.81
CA THR A 389 8.99 -9.20 22.11
C THR A 389 8.71 -9.21 23.61
N ILE A 390 9.71 -9.53 24.44
CA ILE A 390 9.58 -9.55 25.90
C ILE A 390 9.19 -8.17 26.44
N ALA A 391 9.89 -7.12 25.99
CA ALA A 391 9.58 -5.77 26.41
C ALA A 391 8.21 -5.31 25.88
N ARG A 392 7.89 -5.64 24.61
CA ARG A 392 6.57 -5.35 24.02
C ARG A 392 5.43 -5.99 24.82
N PHE A 393 5.60 -7.24 25.27
CA PHE A 393 4.61 -7.91 26.11
C PHE A 393 4.45 -7.22 27.47
N ALA A 394 5.54 -6.82 28.11
CA ALA A 394 5.47 -6.08 29.36
C ALA A 394 4.77 -4.71 29.20
N VAL A 395 5.05 -3.98 28.11
CA VAL A 395 4.36 -2.73 27.78
C VAL A 395 2.88 -2.98 27.52
N ASN A 396 2.54 -3.94 26.65
CA ASN A 396 1.14 -4.26 26.31
C ASN A 396 0.35 -4.70 27.54
N GLN A 397 0.96 -5.47 28.45
CA GLN A 397 0.33 -5.87 29.69
C GLN A 397 -0.08 -4.67 30.54
N LYS A 398 0.73 -3.60 30.56
CA LYS A 398 0.41 -2.36 31.26
C LYS A 398 -0.61 -1.51 30.50
N VAL A 399 -0.37 -1.24 29.22
CA VAL A 399 -1.21 -0.34 28.39
C VAL A 399 -2.63 -0.88 28.22
N GLN A 400 -2.78 -2.20 28.07
CA GLN A 400 -4.06 -2.87 27.84
C GLN A 400 -4.71 -3.40 29.13
N ASP A 401 -4.14 -3.09 30.31
CA ASP A 401 -4.61 -3.55 31.61
C ASP A 401 -4.79 -5.08 31.69
N LEU A 402 -3.80 -5.84 31.23
CA LEU A 402 -3.88 -7.31 31.16
C LEU A 402 -3.48 -7.96 32.49
N PRO A 403 -4.04 -9.14 32.79
CA PRO A 403 -3.58 -9.98 33.90
C PRO A 403 -2.08 -10.29 33.81
N ALA A 404 -1.41 -10.42 34.96
CA ALA A 404 0.03 -10.69 35.01
C ALA A 404 0.43 -12.04 34.41
N ASP A 405 -0.52 -12.97 34.33
CA ASP A 405 -0.38 -14.31 33.77
C ASP A 405 -0.94 -14.43 32.34
N PHE A 406 -1.32 -13.31 31.70
CA PHE A 406 -1.91 -13.33 30.36
C PHE A 406 -1.01 -14.06 29.33
N TYR A 407 0.26 -13.68 29.28
CA TYR A 407 1.21 -14.26 28.32
C TYR A 407 1.72 -15.63 28.75
N THR A 408 1.81 -15.92 30.05
CA THR A 408 2.21 -17.25 30.55
C THR A 408 1.12 -18.29 30.30
N ASN A 409 -0.16 -17.86 30.30
CA ASN A 409 -1.30 -18.69 29.96
C ASN A 409 -1.70 -18.63 28.48
N TYR A 410 -1.01 -17.85 27.63
CA TYR A 410 -1.41 -17.61 26.23
C TYR A 410 -1.69 -18.90 25.44
N LEU A 411 -0.77 -19.86 25.49
CA LEU A 411 -0.95 -21.16 24.82
C LEU A 411 -2.14 -21.95 25.36
N LYS A 412 -2.30 -21.98 26.69
CA LYS A 412 -3.43 -22.66 27.35
C LYS A 412 -4.76 -22.01 26.98
N SER A 413 -4.78 -20.69 26.88
CA SER A 413 -5.96 -19.91 26.48
C SER A 413 -6.37 -20.25 25.06
N ILE A 414 -5.42 -20.38 24.12
CA ILE A 414 -5.68 -20.84 22.75
C ILE A 414 -6.21 -22.29 22.74
N ASP A 415 -5.56 -23.20 23.48
CA ASP A 415 -5.94 -24.61 23.50
C ASP A 415 -7.36 -24.83 24.03
N LYS A 416 -7.78 -24.01 25.00
CA LYS A 416 -9.12 -24.07 25.60
C LYS A 416 -10.26 -23.65 24.65
N VAL A 417 -9.99 -22.85 23.62
CA VAL A 417 -11.04 -22.32 22.73
C VAL A 417 -11.77 -23.45 22.00
N THR A 418 -13.09 -23.47 22.05
CA THR A 418 -13.92 -24.42 21.31
C THR A 418 -14.54 -23.76 20.06
N ALA A 419 -15.04 -24.56 19.12
CA ALA A 419 -15.75 -24.04 17.94
C ALA A 419 -17.00 -23.22 18.34
N ALA A 420 -17.65 -23.57 19.46
CA ALA A 420 -18.79 -22.82 20.00
C ALA A 420 -18.37 -21.43 20.50
N ASP A 421 -17.21 -21.33 21.17
CA ASP A 421 -16.66 -20.03 21.61
C ASP A 421 -16.35 -19.13 20.41
N VAL A 422 -15.76 -19.69 19.35
CA VAL A 422 -15.48 -18.94 18.10
C VAL A 422 -16.78 -18.46 17.47
N SER A 423 -17.79 -19.32 17.35
CA SER A 423 -19.12 -18.94 16.81
C SER A 423 -19.78 -17.81 17.61
N LYS A 424 -19.67 -17.86 18.95
CA LYS A 424 -20.17 -16.80 19.83
C LYS A 424 -19.41 -15.49 19.61
N ALA A 425 -18.07 -15.53 19.57
CA ALA A 425 -17.25 -14.34 19.38
C ALA A 425 -17.46 -13.69 18.01
N VAL A 426 -17.69 -14.49 16.96
CA VAL A 426 -18.07 -14.01 15.63
C VAL A 426 -19.33 -13.14 15.73
N LYS A 427 -20.40 -13.64 16.36
CA LYS A 427 -21.68 -12.90 16.45
C LYS A 427 -21.55 -11.53 17.12
N THR A 428 -20.63 -11.40 18.07
CA THR A 428 -20.41 -10.14 18.82
C THR A 428 -19.46 -9.18 18.10
N ASN A 429 -18.52 -9.67 17.29
CA ASN A 429 -17.42 -8.85 16.78
C ASN A 429 -17.40 -8.68 15.26
N ILE A 430 -17.98 -9.63 14.53
CA ILE A 430 -18.16 -9.62 13.07
C ILE A 430 -19.65 -9.46 12.81
N MET A 431 -20.06 -8.25 12.40
CA MET A 431 -21.48 -7.86 12.35
C MET A 431 -21.95 -7.66 10.89
N PRO A 432 -22.10 -8.73 10.08
CA PRO A 432 -22.35 -8.62 8.63
C PRO A 432 -23.65 -7.90 8.24
N ASN A 433 -24.58 -7.71 9.19
CA ASN A 433 -25.83 -6.98 8.98
C ASN A 433 -25.73 -5.49 9.39
N GLN A 434 -24.60 -5.07 9.94
CA GLN A 434 -24.31 -3.71 10.41
C GLN A 434 -22.92 -3.23 9.91
N SER A 435 -22.43 -3.81 8.82
CA SER A 435 -21.11 -3.48 8.26
C SER A 435 -21.21 -2.42 7.17
N ARG A 436 -20.12 -1.67 6.96
CA ARG A 436 -19.94 -0.88 5.74
C ARG A 436 -19.17 -1.71 4.72
N ILE A 437 -19.66 -1.76 3.49
CA ILE A 437 -18.93 -2.28 2.33
C ILE A 437 -18.36 -1.05 1.62
N PHE A 438 -17.11 -0.73 1.87
CA PHE A 438 -16.41 0.37 1.24
C PHE A 438 -15.76 -0.07 -0.06
N ILE A 439 -15.90 0.74 -1.12
CA ILE A 439 -15.32 0.47 -2.43
C ILE A 439 -14.72 1.74 -3.01
N ALA A 440 -13.41 1.74 -3.28
CA ALA A 440 -12.75 2.78 -4.08
C ALA A 440 -12.35 2.19 -5.43
N GLY A 441 -12.91 2.72 -6.51
CA GLY A 441 -12.68 2.20 -7.86
C GLY A 441 -13.35 3.07 -8.90
N LYS A 442 -13.20 2.72 -10.18
CA LYS A 442 -13.85 3.47 -11.27
C LYS A 442 -15.36 3.25 -11.23
N ALA A 443 -16.11 4.24 -10.71
CA ALA A 443 -17.52 4.08 -10.38
C ALA A 443 -18.36 3.72 -11.61
N SER A 444 -18.00 4.24 -12.80
CA SER A 444 -18.69 3.92 -14.06
C SER A 444 -18.71 2.42 -14.38
N ASP A 445 -17.72 1.68 -13.94
CA ASP A 445 -17.52 0.27 -14.30
C ASP A 445 -18.19 -0.67 -13.28
N ILE A 446 -18.35 -0.21 -12.03
CA ILE A 446 -18.77 -1.06 -10.91
C ILE A 446 -20.19 -0.78 -10.42
N SER A 447 -20.70 0.45 -10.61
CA SER A 447 -21.93 0.92 -9.95
C SER A 447 -23.15 0.06 -10.26
N GLU A 448 -23.35 -0.32 -11.53
CA GLU A 448 -24.52 -1.10 -11.94
C GLU A 448 -24.52 -2.52 -11.33
N GLY A 449 -23.34 -3.14 -11.22
CA GLY A 449 -23.20 -4.45 -10.57
C GLY A 449 -23.51 -4.38 -9.08
N LEU A 450 -23.01 -3.34 -8.40
CA LEU A 450 -23.19 -3.14 -6.97
C LEU A 450 -24.65 -2.89 -6.58
N GLU A 451 -25.38 -2.11 -7.38
CA GLU A 451 -26.81 -1.83 -7.14
C GLU A 451 -27.70 -3.08 -7.25
N LYS A 452 -27.25 -4.11 -7.96
CA LYS A 452 -27.96 -5.39 -8.09
C LYS A 452 -27.78 -6.31 -6.88
N LEU A 453 -26.88 -5.98 -5.94
CA LEU A 453 -26.58 -6.83 -4.77
C LEU A 453 -27.62 -6.69 -3.64
N GLY A 454 -28.56 -5.74 -3.74
CA GLY A 454 -29.62 -5.56 -2.76
C GLY A 454 -29.24 -4.76 -1.50
N TYR A 455 -28.04 -4.19 -1.48
CA TYR A 455 -27.61 -3.24 -0.44
C TYR A 455 -27.88 -1.80 -0.89
N PRO A 456 -28.22 -0.87 0.03
CA PRO A 456 -28.22 0.55 -0.30
C PRO A 456 -26.84 1.01 -0.77
N VAL A 457 -26.75 1.66 -1.93
CA VAL A 457 -25.50 2.18 -2.48
C VAL A 457 -25.46 3.70 -2.31
N LYS A 458 -24.39 4.21 -1.70
CA LYS A 458 -24.13 5.63 -1.48
C LYS A 458 -22.79 6.02 -2.10
N TYR A 459 -22.71 7.21 -2.69
CA TYR A 459 -21.52 7.69 -3.39
C TYR A 459 -20.89 8.85 -2.63
N TYR A 460 -19.56 8.89 -2.63
CA TYR A 460 -18.76 9.88 -1.93
C TYR A 460 -17.61 10.39 -2.80
N ASP A 461 -17.16 11.62 -2.54
CA ASP A 461 -15.90 12.13 -3.09
C ASP A 461 -14.67 11.62 -2.30
N ALA A 462 -13.47 11.99 -2.75
CA ALA A 462 -12.20 11.65 -2.10
C ALA A 462 -11.98 12.25 -0.70
N TYR A 463 -12.95 13.04 -0.21
CA TYR A 463 -12.97 13.68 1.10
C TYR A 463 -14.19 13.24 1.91
N ALA A 464 -14.83 12.13 1.53
CA ALA A 464 -15.99 11.51 2.19
C ALA A 464 -17.24 12.42 2.25
N ASN A 465 -17.39 13.38 1.34
CA ASN A 465 -18.64 14.14 1.19
C ASN A 465 -19.61 13.36 0.29
N PRO A 466 -20.92 13.30 0.63
CA PRO A 466 -21.91 12.67 -0.23
C PRO A 466 -21.96 13.36 -1.60
N VAL A 467 -21.97 12.57 -2.66
CA VAL A 467 -22.14 13.03 -4.05
C VAL A 467 -23.23 12.22 -4.74
N ALA A 468 -23.77 12.76 -5.83
CA ALA A 468 -24.63 11.98 -6.71
C ALA A 468 -23.82 10.85 -7.37
N LYS A 469 -24.51 9.77 -7.78
CA LYS A 469 -23.91 8.70 -8.57
C LYS A 469 -23.14 9.31 -9.76
N PRO A 470 -21.85 9.00 -9.91
CA PRO A 470 -21.11 9.37 -11.11
C PRO A 470 -21.77 8.69 -12.31
N THR A 471 -22.51 9.46 -13.10
CA THR A 471 -23.02 8.97 -14.37
C THR A 471 -21.86 8.96 -15.35
N ALA A 472 -21.54 7.79 -15.92
CA ALA A 472 -20.87 7.77 -17.22
C ALA A 472 -21.70 8.67 -18.14
N GLN A 473 -21.13 9.76 -18.63
CA GLN A 473 -21.83 10.61 -19.59
C GLN A 473 -22.12 9.70 -20.79
N LYS A 474 -23.40 9.33 -20.95
CA LYS A 474 -23.83 8.54 -22.09
C LYS A 474 -23.58 9.41 -23.32
N VAL A 475 -22.83 8.84 -24.24
CA VAL A 475 -22.62 9.42 -25.55
C VAL A 475 -24.00 9.59 -26.20
N ASP A 476 -24.27 10.77 -26.74
CA ASP A 476 -25.48 11.01 -27.53
C ASP A 476 -25.62 9.90 -28.60
N ALA A 477 -26.84 9.39 -28.81
CA ALA A 477 -27.09 8.30 -29.75
C ALA A 477 -26.65 8.61 -31.20
N SER A 478 -26.47 9.90 -31.53
CA SER A 478 -25.94 10.37 -32.81
C SER A 478 -24.43 10.19 -33.00
N VAL A 479 -23.68 9.94 -31.92
CA VAL A 479 -22.22 9.83 -31.98
C VAL A 479 -21.81 8.37 -32.13
N THR A 480 -21.12 8.11 -33.24
CA THR A 480 -20.58 6.79 -33.62
C THR A 480 -19.06 6.81 -33.63
N VAL A 481 -18.42 5.64 -33.67
CA VAL A 481 -16.96 5.52 -33.87
C VAL A 481 -16.51 6.35 -35.09
N ALA A 482 -17.28 6.31 -36.19
CA ALA A 482 -17.00 7.11 -37.38
C ALA A 482 -17.00 8.62 -37.08
N SER A 483 -18.02 9.14 -36.39
CA SER A 483 -18.08 10.58 -36.07
C SER A 483 -16.95 11.06 -35.17
N VAL A 484 -16.46 10.21 -34.25
CA VAL A 484 -15.35 10.55 -33.35
C VAL A 484 -14.04 10.57 -34.14
N VAL A 485 -13.82 9.58 -35.00
CA VAL A 485 -12.65 9.49 -35.87
C VAL A 485 -12.63 10.63 -36.89
N ASP A 486 -13.74 10.95 -37.53
CA ASP A 486 -13.84 12.07 -38.48
C ASP A 486 -13.54 13.40 -37.80
N LYS A 487 -14.03 13.60 -36.58
CA LYS A 487 -13.73 14.79 -35.77
C LYS A 487 -12.25 14.88 -35.41
N TYR A 488 -11.62 13.75 -35.05
CA TYR A 488 -10.18 13.71 -34.79
C TYR A 488 -9.38 14.04 -36.05
N ILE A 489 -9.67 13.38 -37.18
CA ILE A 489 -8.99 13.61 -38.46
C ILE A 489 -9.10 15.08 -38.86
N ALA A 490 -10.29 15.68 -38.73
CA ALA A 490 -10.48 17.11 -38.98
C ALA A 490 -9.65 17.99 -38.03
N ALA A 491 -9.60 17.66 -36.74
CA ALA A 491 -8.89 18.43 -35.72
C ALA A 491 -7.35 18.43 -35.91
N ILE A 492 -6.79 17.35 -36.45
CA ILE A 492 -5.35 17.24 -36.70
C ILE A 492 -4.91 17.77 -38.06
N GLY A 493 -5.80 18.13 -38.98
CA GLY A 493 -5.39 18.69 -40.30
C GLY A 493 -6.17 18.18 -41.50
N GLY A 494 -7.03 17.18 -41.30
CA GLY A 494 -7.93 16.61 -42.31
C GLY A 494 -7.28 15.53 -43.18
N LYS A 495 -8.12 14.68 -43.79
CA LYS A 495 -7.69 13.51 -44.57
C LYS A 495 -6.70 13.85 -45.68
N ALA A 496 -6.90 14.98 -46.38
CA ALA A 496 -6.03 15.42 -47.46
C ALA A 496 -4.61 15.82 -47.00
N ALA A 497 -4.44 16.25 -45.75
CA ALA A 497 -3.12 16.51 -45.17
C ALA A 497 -2.45 15.20 -44.74
N LEU A 498 -3.22 14.29 -44.13
CA LEU A 498 -2.74 12.97 -43.71
C LEU A 498 -2.28 12.11 -44.89
N ASP A 499 -3.02 12.10 -46.00
CA ASP A 499 -2.68 11.33 -47.20
C ASP A 499 -1.36 11.79 -47.85
N LYS A 500 -0.91 13.03 -47.58
CA LYS A 500 0.38 13.57 -48.04
C LYS A 500 1.56 13.14 -47.17
N VAL A 501 1.31 12.50 -46.03
CA VAL A 501 2.33 12.01 -45.12
C VAL A 501 2.64 10.54 -45.45
N SER A 502 3.82 10.29 -46.01
CA SER A 502 4.34 8.94 -46.29
C SER A 502 5.12 8.36 -45.12
N SER A 503 5.69 9.22 -44.27
CA SER A 503 6.44 8.83 -43.07
C SER A 503 6.58 9.99 -42.08
N TYR A 504 6.85 9.67 -40.82
CA TYR A 504 7.32 10.64 -39.84
C TYR A 504 8.35 10.04 -38.88
N SER A 505 9.28 10.87 -38.42
CA SER A 505 10.28 10.58 -37.40
C SER A 505 10.04 11.51 -36.20
N MET A 506 9.99 10.95 -35.01
CA MET A 506 9.81 11.62 -33.73
C MET A 506 11.06 11.42 -32.90
N THR A 507 11.65 12.51 -32.39
CA THR A 507 12.74 12.45 -31.42
C THR A 507 12.32 13.13 -30.13
N GLY A 508 12.41 12.44 -29.01
CA GLY A 508 12.04 12.92 -27.68
C GLY A 508 13.05 12.54 -26.61
N SER A 509 12.91 13.13 -25.43
CA SER A 509 13.74 12.80 -24.27
C SER A 509 12.87 12.70 -23.02
N MET A 510 13.25 11.80 -22.12
CA MET A 510 12.63 11.60 -20.81
C MET A 510 13.71 11.45 -19.74
N SER A 511 13.41 11.81 -18.50
CA SER A 511 14.33 11.65 -17.36
C SER A 511 13.93 10.45 -16.51
N MET A 512 14.86 9.55 -16.24
CA MET A 512 14.67 8.38 -15.38
C MET A 512 15.83 8.30 -14.38
N GLN A 513 15.52 8.37 -13.09
CA GLN A 513 16.51 8.32 -11.99
C GLN A 513 17.67 9.33 -12.14
N GLY A 514 17.39 10.53 -12.68
CA GLY A 514 18.39 11.59 -12.89
C GLY A 514 19.25 11.43 -14.15
N GLN A 515 19.01 10.41 -14.98
CA GLN A 515 19.66 10.24 -16.29
C GLN A 515 18.66 10.49 -17.42
N ASN A 516 19.14 11.04 -18.54
CA ASN A 516 18.31 11.30 -19.72
C ASN A 516 18.31 10.08 -20.65
N ILE A 517 17.11 9.66 -21.03
CA ILE A 517 16.85 8.64 -22.04
C ILE A 517 16.32 9.36 -23.28
N ASP A 518 16.96 9.15 -24.42
CA ASP A 518 16.53 9.67 -25.71
C ASP A 518 15.78 8.58 -26.48
N VAL A 519 14.65 8.94 -27.06
CA VAL A 519 13.80 8.05 -27.84
C VAL A 519 13.67 8.59 -29.25
N LYS A 520 14.00 7.76 -30.25
CA LYS A 520 13.73 8.04 -31.67
C LYS A 520 12.77 7.00 -32.19
N ARG A 521 11.63 7.44 -32.75
CA ARG A 521 10.63 6.57 -33.38
C ARG A 521 10.40 7.03 -34.82
N ILE A 522 10.43 6.11 -35.77
CA ILE A 522 10.12 6.39 -37.17
C ILE A 522 8.99 5.45 -37.59
N LYS A 523 7.93 6.00 -38.18
CA LYS A 523 6.85 5.24 -38.83
C LYS A 523 6.76 5.60 -40.31
N ALA A 524 6.48 4.61 -41.16
CA ALA A 524 6.26 4.80 -42.59
C ALA A 524 5.12 3.90 -43.11
N GLN A 525 4.59 4.24 -44.28
CA GLN A 525 3.52 3.48 -44.93
C GLN A 525 3.84 1.99 -45.10
N GLY A 526 2.80 1.16 -45.08
CA GLY A 526 2.93 -0.30 -45.12
C GLY A 526 3.25 -0.93 -43.76
N GLY A 527 2.97 -0.21 -42.67
CA GLY A 527 3.19 -0.66 -41.31
C GLY A 527 4.65 -0.69 -40.87
N LYS A 528 5.57 0.01 -41.56
CA LYS A 528 6.99 0.03 -41.19
C LYS A 528 7.21 0.86 -39.94
N GLU A 529 7.93 0.32 -38.96
CA GLU A 529 8.23 1.01 -37.70
C GLU A 529 9.67 0.73 -37.20
N LEU A 530 10.33 1.77 -36.72
CA LEU A 530 11.64 1.71 -36.08
C LEU A 530 11.54 2.47 -34.76
N GLN A 531 11.90 1.84 -33.66
CA GLN A 531 12.05 2.50 -32.38
C GLN A 531 13.44 2.24 -31.83
N VAL A 532 14.12 3.31 -31.42
CA VAL A 532 15.44 3.26 -30.79
C VAL A 532 15.36 4.01 -29.47
N VAL A 533 15.76 3.35 -28.39
CA VAL A 533 15.88 3.91 -27.05
C VAL A 533 17.35 3.90 -26.68
N SER A 534 17.89 5.07 -26.35
CA SER A 534 19.31 5.28 -26.06
C SER A 534 19.50 6.05 -24.76
N MET A 535 20.63 5.82 -24.10
CA MET A 535 21.07 6.55 -22.92
C MET A 535 22.50 7.05 -23.19
N GLY A 536 22.61 8.34 -23.53
CA GLY A 536 23.85 8.90 -24.09
C GLY A 536 24.21 8.22 -25.43
N ALA A 537 25.46 7.74 -25.55
CA ALA A 537 25.94 7.06 -26.76
C ALA A 537 25.53 5.57 -26.85
N MET A 538 24.93 5.01 -25.80
CA MET A 538 24.59 3.58 -25.74
C MET A 538 23.13 3.34 -26.13
N THR A 539 22.89 2.48 -27.12
CA THR A 539 21.55 1.99 -27.45
C THR A 539 21.13 0.90 -26.46
N LEU A 540 20.05 1.15 -25.73
CA LEU A 540 19.49 0.21 -24.76
C LEU A 540 18.58 -0.82 -25.43
N GLN A 541 17.75 -0.33 -26.35
CA GLN A 541 16.77 -1.14 -27.06
C GLN A 541 16.57 -0.61 -28.47
N LYS A 542 16.47 -1.51 -29.44
CA LYS A 542 16.09 -1.21 -30.81
C LYS A 542 15.03 -2.20 -31.27
N GLN A 543 13.96 -1.71 -31.87
CA GLN A 543 12.92 -2.53 -32.46
C GLN A 543 12.70 -2.09 -33.90
N VAL A 544 12.67 -3.05 -34.83
CA VAL A 544 12.49 -2.80 -36.26
C VAL A 544 11.42 -3.72 -36.79
N PHE A 545 10.50 -3.17 -37.57
CA PHE A 545 9.51 -3.91 -38.33
C PHE A 545 9.42 -3.32 -39.74
N ASP A 546 9.66 -4.16 -40.76
CA ASP A 546 9.77 -3.74 -42.16
C ASP A 546 8.44 -3.84 -42.94
N GLY A 547 7.34 -4.15 -42.24
CA GLY A 547 6.02 -4.41 -42.81
C GLY A 547 5.76 -5.88 -43.16
N LYS A 548 6.73 -6.78 -42.96
CA LYS A 548 6.60 -8.23 -43.18
C LYS A 548 7.26 -9.04 -42.07
N THR A 549 8.44 -8.63 -41.64
CA THR A 549 9.26 -9.24 -40.60
C THR A 549 9.80 -8.16 -39.65
N GLY A 550 10.26 -8.57 -38.48
CA GLY A 550 10.84 -7.64 -37.54
C GLY A 550 11.73 -8.32 -36.51
N PHE A 551 12.47 -7.49 -35.78
CA PHE A 551 13.33 -7.94 -34.70
C PHE A 551 13.34 -6.92 -33.56
N SER A 552 13.64 -7.41 -32.35
CA SER A 552 14.03 -6.60 -31.21
C SER A 552 15.48 -6.89 -30.85
N GLU A 553 16.21 -5.87 -30.49
CA GLU A 553 17.59 -5.94 -30.06
C GLU A 553 17.71 -5.27 -28.68
N GLN A 554 18.20 -6.01 -27.70
CA GLN A 554 18.39 -5.53 -26.33
C GLN A 554 19.74 -6.03 -25.80
N GLY A 555 20.58 -5.14 -25.29
CA GLY A 555 21.93 -5.49 -24.83
C GLY A 555 22.81 -6.16 -25.89
N GLY A 556 22.60 -5.86 -27.17
CA GLY A 556 23.32 -6.45 -28.31
C GLY A 556 22.83 -7.82 -28.77
N GLN A 557 21.82 -8.42 -28.11
CA GLN A 557 21.19 -9.66 -28.57
C GLN A 557 19.98 -9.35 -29.44
N LYS A 558 19.98 -9.88 -30.68
CA LYS A 558 18.92 -9.71 -31.67
C LYS A 558 17.98 -10.92 -31.65
N VAL A 559 16.70 -10.67 -31.38
CA VAL A 559 15.62 -11.66 -31.35
C VAL A 559 14.61 -11.34 -32.45
N ALA A 560 14.28 -12.32 -33.30
CA ALA A 560 13.26 -12.16 -34.33
C ALA A 560 11.85 -12.13 -33.71
N MET A 561 10.96 -11.30 -34.25
CA MET A 561 9.56 -11.27 -33.82
C MET A 561 8.85 -12.60 -34.13
N THR A 562 7.96 -13.01 -33.25
CA THR A 562 7.12 -14.20 -33.41
C THR A 562 6.03 -13.98 -34.46
N LYS A 563 5.44 -15.08 -34.97
CA LYS A 563 4.33 -15.01 -35.93
C LYS A 563 3.11 -14.25 -35.39
N GLU A 564 2.86 -14.36 -34.08
CA GLU A 564 1.74 -13.68 -33.40
C GLU A 564 1.98 -12.17 -33.31
N GLU A 565 3.21 -11.74 -32.98
CA GLU A 565 3.59 -10.33 -32.97
C GLU A 565 3.54 -9.69 -34.36
N ILE A 566 4.00 -10.41 -35.39
CA ILE A 566 3.89 -9.96 -36.79
C ILE A 566 2.42 -9.82 -37.19
N ALA A 567 1.57 -10.80 -36.85
CA ALA A 567 0.14 -10.73 -37.14
C ALA A 567 -0.54 -9.54 -36.43
N LYS A 568 -0.13 -9.24 -35.18
CA LYS A 568 -0.62 -8.05 -34.44
C LYS A 568 -0.21 -6.75 -35.11
N ASN A 569 1.05 -6.61 -35.55
CA ASN A 569 1.55 -5.41 -36.23
C ASN A 569 0.90 -5.21 -37.62
N LEU A 570 0.51 -6.30 -38.29
CA LEU A 570 -0.19 -6.24 -39.58
C LEU A 570 -1.69 -5.91 -39.48
N LYS A 571 -2.29 -5.92 -38.28
CA LYS A 571 -3.71 -5.56 -38.10
C LYS A 571 -4.02 -4.11 -38.46
N ASN A 572 -3.03 -3.22 -38.37
CA ASN A 572 -3.19 -1.82 -38.77
C ASN A 572 -1.91 -1.29 -39.41
N THR A 573 -1.90 -1.27 -40.75
CA THR A 573 -0.75 -0.82 -41.55
C THR A 573 -0.81 0.67 -41.89
N GLU A 574 -1.85 1.37 -41.44
CA GLU A 574 -2.03 2.81 -41.67
C GLU A 574 -1.05 3.60 -40.80
N LEU A 575 -0.50 4.69 -41.36
CA LEU A 575 0.42 5.56 -40.63
C LEU A 575 -0.27 6.27 -39.46
N PHE A 576 -1.56 6.57 -39.65
CA PHE A 576 -2.48 7.06 -38.62
C PHE A 576 -3.53 5.97 -38.40
N GLU A 577 -3.40 5.27 -37.27
CA GLU A 577 -4.18 4.07 -36.96
C GLU A 577 -5.70 4.31 -36.98
N GLU A 578 -6.15 5.54 -36.70
CA GLU A 578 -7.55 5.95 -36.76
C GLU A 578 -8.19 5.82 -38.15
N LEU A 579 -7.41 5.90 -39.25
CA LEU A 579 -7.93 5.71 -40.61
C LEU A 579 -8.44 4.29 -40.87
N GLY A 580 -8.01 3.32 -40.06
CA GLY A 580 -8.44 1.93 -40.12
C GLY A 580 -9.68 1.62 -39.27
N PHE A 581 -10.08 2.49 -38.34
CA PHE A 581 -11.10 2.18 -37.33
C PHE A 581 -12.48 1.95 -37.93
N THR A 582 -12.81 2.64 -39.02
CA THR A 582 -14.10 2.49 -39.72
C THR A 582 -14.11 1.34 -40.72
N LYS A 583 -12.94 0.76 -41.03
CA LYS A 583 -12.78 -0.38 -41.94
C LYS A 583 -12.93 -1.73 -41.22
N SER A 584 -12.86 -1.75 -39.89
CA SER A 584 -13.00 -2.94 -39.05
C SER A 584 -14.20 -2.82 -38.09
N GLY A 585 -14.96 -3.89 -37.94
CA GLY A 585 -16.05 -3.99 -36.97
C GLY A 585 -15.60 -4.19 -35.51
N ASP A 586 -14.29 -4.23 -35.25
CA ASP A 586 -13.72 -4.53 -33.93
C ASP A 586 -13.75 -3.33 -32.97
N TYR A 587 -13.93 -2.11 -33.49
CA TYR A 587 -13.91 -0.88 -32.71
C TYR A 587 -15.31 -0.51 -32.23
N LYS A 588 -15.50 -0.39 -30.91
CA LYS A 588 -16.79 -0.06 -30.28
C LYS A 588 -16.66 1.17 -29.40
N LEU A 589 -17.63 2.07 -29.51
CA LEU A 589 -17.73 3.23 -28.61
C LEU A 589 -18.18 2.75 -27.22
N ALA A 590 -17.38 3.04 -26.20
CA ALA A 590 -17.60 2.60 -24.83
C ALA A 590 -18.26 3.67 -23.95
N GLY A 591 -18.08 4.96 -24.24
CA GLY A 591 -18.63 6.04 -23.43
C GLY A 591 -17.87 7.35 -23.55
N ILE A 592 -18.16 8.29 -22.64
CA ILE A 592 -17.29 9.43 -22.33
C ILE A 592 -16.60 9.15 -20.99
N GLU A 593 -15.27 9.28 -20.96
CA GLU A 593 -14.43 9.17 -19.78
C GLU A 593 -13.61 10.45 -19.59
N LYS A 594 -13.31 10.81 -18.34
CA LYS A 594 -12.43 11.95 -18.07
C LYS A 594 -10.97 11.55 -18.16
N ILE A 595 -10.26 12.11 -19.13
CA ILE A 595 -8.81 11.94 -19.30
C ILE A 595 -8.15 13.30 -19.14
N ASN A 596 -7.18 13.42 -18.22
CA ASN A 596 -6.51 14.69 -17.89
C ASN A 596 -7.48 15.83 -17.48
N GLY A 597 -8.59 15.49 -16.84
CA GLY A 597 -9.61 16.46 -16.41
C GLY A 597 -10.55 16.94 -17.52
N GLU A 598 -10.40 16.43 -18.74
CA GLU A 598 -11.25 16.73 -19.89
C GLU A 598 -12.14 15.53 -20.26
N ASP A 599 -13.38 15.80 -20.68
CA ASP A 599 -14.31 14.78 -21.16
C ASP A 599 -13.82 14.25 -22.53
N SER A 600 -13.62 12.94 -22.65
CA SER A 600 -13.12 12.26 -23.84
C SER A 600 -13.97 11.04 -24.23
N TYR A 601 -14.31 10.92 -25.51
CA TYR A 601 -14.91 9.71 -26.08
C TYR A 601 -13.95 8.53 -26.01
N ALA A 602 -14.40 7.42 -25.44
CA ALA A 602 -13.65 6.17 -25.31
C ALA A 602 -14.05 5.17 -26.41
N ILE A 603 -13.11 4.73 -27.23
CA ILE A 603 -13.28 3.68 -28.26
C ILE A 603 -12.44 2.46 -27.86
N LYS A 604 -13.07 1.28 -27.71
CA LYS A 604 -12.40 0.02 -27.34
C LYS A 604 -12.25 -0.91 -28.54
N SER A 605 -11.10 -1.58 -28.62
CA SER A 605 -10.80 -2.64 -29.60
C SER A 605 -9.84 -3.67 -29.01
N GLY A 606 -10.38 -4.84 -28.65
CA GLY A 606 -9.63 -5.91 -27.97
C GLY A 606 -8.93 -5.40 -26.71
N ASP A 607 -7.60 -5.50 -26.68
CA ASP A 607 -6.76 -5.11 -25.55
C ASP A 607 -6.45 -3.60 -25.48
N LYS A 608 -6.96 -2.79 -26.42
CA LYS A 608 -6.70 -1.34 -26.49
C LYS A 608 -7.96 -0.51 -26.28
N SER A 609 -7.82 0.59 -25.55
CA SER A 609 -8.82 1.67 -25.51
C SER A 609 -8.19 2.99 -25.96
N TYR A 610 -8.93 3.77 -26.74
CA TYR A 610 -8.51 5.04 -27.31
C TYR A 610 -9.42 6.16 -26.81
N TYR A 611 -8.85 7.31 -26.45
CA TYR A 611 -9.58 8.42 -25.85
C TYR A 611 -9.42 9.69 -26.67
N TYR A 612 -10.53 10.32 -27.05
CA TYR A 612 -10.56 11.53 -27.89
C TYR A 612 -11.39 12.63 -27.23
N SER A 613 -10.82 13.82 -27.06
CA SER A 613 -11.47 14.96 -26.41
C SER A 613 -12.81 15.30 -27.06
N VAL A 614 -13.86 15.42 -26.24
CA VAL A 614 -15.20 15.83 -26.68
C VAL A 614 -15.16 17.26 -27.22
N LYS A 615 -14.36 18.15 -26.62
CA LYS A 615 -14.26 19.56 -26.97
C LYS A 615 -13.43 19.79 -28.24
N THR A 616 -12.21 19.25 -28.29
CA THR A 616 -11.23 19.54 -29.33
C THR A 616 -11.18 18.48 -30.43
N GLY A 617 -11.66 17.26 -30.16
CA GLY A 617 -11.52 16.11 -31.05
C GLY A 617 -10.12 15.48 -31.02
N LEU A 618 -9.13 16.09 -30.37
CA LEU A 618 -7.77 15.56 -30.30
C LEU A 618 -7.70 14.32 -29.42
N LYS A 619 -6.81 13.39 -29.76
CA LYS A 619 -6.53 12.21 -28.94
C LYS A 619 -5.93 12.65 -27.60
N THR A 620 -6.58 12.31 -26.49
CA THR A 620 -6.13 12.66 -25.13
C THR A 620 -5.34 11.55 -24.48
N GLY A 621 -5.54 10.31 -24.92
CA GLY A 621 -4.84 9.16 -24.39
C GLY A 621 -5.21 7.85 -25.06
N GLU A 622 -4.56 6.79 -24.62
CA GLU A 622 -4.87 5.40 -24.93
C GLU A 622 -4.43 4.50 -23.78
N THR A 623 -5.03 3.32 -23.68
CA THR A 623 -4.59 2.25 -22.77
C THR A 623 -4.33 1.00 -23.59
N GLU A 624 -3.23 0.31 -23.30
CA GLU A 624 -2.93 -1.00 -23.88
C GLU A 624 -2.78 -2.04 -22.77
N THR A 625 -3.50 -3.16 -22.88
CA THR A 625 -3.37 -4.30 -21.99
C THR A 625 -2.32 -5.25 -22.54
N VAL A 626 -1.27 -5.51 -21.76
CA VAL A 626 -0.17 -6.41 -22.12
C VAL A 626 -0.12 -7.57 -21.14
N SER A 627 0.09 -8.78 -21.66
CA SER A 627 0.29 -9.98 -20.84
C SER A 627 1.77 -10.31 -20.77
N ALA A 628 2.36 -10.34 -19.56
CA ALA A 628 3.74 -10.75 -19.34
C ALA A 628 3.81 -11.64 -18.09
N GLN A 629 4.57 -12.75 -18.17
CA GLN A 629 4.78 -13.68 -17.04
C GLN A 629 3.48 -14.20 -16.37
N GLY A 630 2.40 -14.38 -17.13
CA GLY A 630 1.10 -14.83 -16.61
C GLY A 630 0.26 -13.73 -15.92
N GLN A 631 0.68 -12.47 -16.00
CA GLN A 631 -0.04 -11.29 -15.49
C GLN A 631 -0.44 -10.36 -16.64
N THR A 632 -1.62 -9.76 -16.55
CA THR A 632 -2.08 -8.69 -17.44
C THR A 632 -1.88 -7.32 -16.79
N PHE A 633 -1.21 -6.41 -17.49
CA PHE A 633 -1.01 -5.02 -17.08
C PHE A 633 -1.66 -4.09 -18.09
N THR A 634 -2.37 -3.07 -17.63
CA THR A 634 -2.84 -1.98 -18.49
C THR A 634 -1.86 -0.82 -18.39
N ILE A 635 -1.36 -0.37 -19.53
CA ILE A 635 -0.40 0.74 -19.65
C ILE A 635 -1.17 1.95 -20.20
N PRO A 636 -1.50 2.95 -19.36
CA PRO A 636 -2.05 4.22 -19.83
C PRO A 636 -0.96 5.08 -20.48
N THR A 637 -1.30 5.66 -21.62
CA THR A 637 -0.51 6.71 -22.29
C THR A 637 -1.41 7.93 -22.49
N THR A 638 -0.93 9.11 -22.13
CA THR A 638 -1.66 10.36 -22.36
C THR A 638 -0.89 11.28 -23.30
N PHE A 639 -1.62 12.02 -24.12
CA PHE A 639 -1.09 12.92 -25.14
C PHE A 639 -1.56 14.35 -24.87
N SER A 640 -0.65 15.32 -24.96
CA SER A 640 -0.97 16.74 -24.82
C SER A 640 0.00 17.61 -25.61
N ASN A 641 -0.23 18.93 -25.58
CA ASN A 641 0.61 19.94 -26.24
C ASN A 641 0.75 19.70 -27.75
N TYR A 642 -0.37 19.57 -28.45
CA TYR A 642 -0.39 19.37 -29.90
C TYR A 642 0.11 20.60 -30.65
N LYS A 643 1.04 20.42 -31.60
CA LYS A 643 1.56 21.48 -32.47
C LYS A 643 1.47 21.06 -33.94
N ASP A 644 1.31 22.03 -34.83
CA ASP A 644 1.31 21.80 -36.27
C ASP A 644 2.71 21.40 -36.77
N VAL A 645 2.77 20.30 -37.53
CA VAL A 645 3.97 19.81 -38.20
C VAL A 645 3.57 19.42 -39.61
N ALA A 646 4.01 20.20 -40.61
CA ALA A 646 3.71 19.98 -42.02
C ALA A 646 2.19 19.88 -42.32
N GLY A 647 1.36 20.65 -41.62
CA GLY A 647 -0.10 20.66 -41.79
C GLY A 647 -0.82 19.53 -41.05
N VAL A 648 -0.12 18.78 -40.20
CA VAL A 648 -0.71 17.78 -39.30
C VAL A 648 -0.34 18.08 -37.84
N LYS A 649 -1.32 18.12 -36.93
CA LYS A 649 -1.06 18.33 -35.50
C LYS A 649 -0.54 17.06 -34.85
N MET A 650 0.63 17.15 -34.21
CA MET A 650 1.30 16.06 -33.51
C MET A 650 1.50 16.41 -32.02
N PRO A 651 1.41 15.44 -31.09
CA PRO A 651 1.58 15.70 -29.65
C PRO A 651 3.06 15.96 -29.30
N TYR A 652 3.35 17.03 -28.57
CA TYR A 652 4.72 17.30 -28.08
C TYR A 652 4.98 16.83 -26.65
N THR A 653 3.95 16.40 -25.93
CA THR A 653 4.09 15.84 -24.58
C THR A 653 3.35 14.51 -24.52
N ILE A 654 4.09 13.44 -24.21
CA ILE A 654 3.57 12.07 -24.11
C ILE A 654 3.93 11.56 -22.72
N THR A 655 2.94 11.15 -21.93
CA THR A 655 3.17 10.58 -20.60
C THR A 655 2.71 9.14 -20.58
N VAL A 656 3.63 8.22 -20.31
CA VAL A 656 3.34 6.78 -20.19
C VAL A 656 3.39 6.41 -18.72
N ASN A 657 2.31 5.85 -18.18
CA ASN A 657 2.31 5.31 -16.83
C ASN A 657 2.70 3.83 -16.87
N GLN A 658 3.81 3.47 -16.24
CA GLN A 658 4.27 2.09 -16.17
C GLN A 658 4.55 1.72 -14.72
N MET A 659 3.89 0.66 -14.23
CA MET A 659 3.98 0.21 -12.83
C MET A 659 3.73 1.32 -11.79
N GLY A 660 2.81 2.25 -12.09
CA GLY A 660 2.45 3.35 -11.19
C GLY A 660 3.38 4.56 -11.25
N MET A 661 4.41 4.56 -12.10
CA MET A 661 5.27 5.73 -12.34
C MET A 661 4.92 6.41 -13.66
N ASP A 662 4.70 7.74 -13.63
CA ASP A 662 4.50 8.56 -14.82
C ASP A 662 5.86 8.89 -15.46
N MET A 663 6.11 8.35 -16.65
CA MET A 663 7.25 8.71 -17.48
C MET A 663 6.82 9.75 -18.51
N LYS A 664 7.17 11.01 -18.25
CA LYS A 664 6.90 12.11 -19.16
C LYS A 664 8.02 12.23 -20.20
N MET A 665 7.64 12.16 -21.47
CA MET A 665 8.49 12.43 -22.62
C MET A 665 8.12 13.78 -23.23
N ASP A 666 9.12 14.65 -23.34
CA ASP A 666 9.02 15.89 -24.11
C ASP A 666 9.62 15.66 -25.50
N VAL A 667 8.79 15.81 -26.54
CA VAL A 667 9.21 15.66 -27.93
C VAL A 667 10.03 16.89 -28.34
N LYS A 668 11.24 16.66 -28.83
CA LYS A 668 12.15 17.70 -29.33
C LYS A 668 11.81 18.09 -30.76
N SER A 669 11.55 17.12 -31.63
CA SER A 669 11.26 17.37 -33.05
C SER A 669 10.42 16.27 -33.69
N TYR A 670 9.71 16.68 -34.75
CA TYR A 670 9.09 15.80 -35.74
C TYR A 670 9.64 16.14 -37.13
N GLU A 671 9.98 15.12 -37.90
CA GLU A 671 10.39 15.23 -39.31
C GLU A 671 9.41 14.41 -40.15
N VAL A 672 8.79 15.04 -41.15
CA VAL A 672 7.76 14.42 -42.00
C VAL A 672 8.31 14.17 -43.40
N ASN A 673 7.97 13.01 -44.00
CA ASN A 673 8.33 12.61 -45.36
C ASN A 673 9.85 12.48 -45.62
N GLN A 674 10.63 12.19 -44.58
CA GLN A 674 12.09 12.07 -44.68
C GLN A 674 12.61 10.63 -44.56
N ALA A 675 11.76 9.66 -44.23
CA ALA A 675 12.18 8.27 -44.16
C ALA A 675 12.45 7.71 -45.56
N LYS A 676 13.58 7.05 -45.76
CA LYS A 676 13.91 6.35 -47.01
C LYS A 676 13.70 4.85 -46.84
N ASP A 677 13.34 4.15 -47.91
CA ASP A 677 13.20 2.68 -47.89
C ASP A 677 14.49 1.93 -47.50
N THR A 678 15.64 2.60 -47.55
CA THR A 678 16.93 2.10 -47.05
C THR A 678 17.03 2.06 -45.52
N ASP A 679 16.15 2.77 -44.80
CA ASP A 679 16.23 2.92 -43.34
C ASP A 679 15.57 1.74 -42.59
N PHE A 680 14.95 0.81 -43.32
CA PHE A 680 14.21 -0.34 -42.76
C PHE A 680 14.53 -1.68 -43.48
N LYS A 681 15.73 -1.81 -44.07
CA LYS A 681 16.25 -3.10 -44.56
C LYS A 681 17.05 -3.85 -43.49
#